data_AF-A0A7Y3K1K5-F1
#
_entry.id   AF-A0A7Y3K1K5-F1
#
_cell.length_a   1.000
_cell.length_b   1.000
_cell.length_c   1.000
_cell.angle_alpha   90.00
_cell.angle_beta   90.00
_cell.angle_gamma   90.00
#
_symmetry.space_group_name_H-M   'P 1'
#
loop_
_entity.id
_entity.type
_entity.pdbx_description
1 polymer ?
#
loop_
_entity_poly.entity_id
_entity_poly.type
_entity_poly.pdbx_seq_one_letter_code
_entity_poly.pdbx_strand_id
1 'polypeptide(L)'
;MKTMNMNKRNARLMRVFSRSCKLVACAAVAGGGLLAVRNARAQAFGTPYSPPTILQYFGATWQTMTNRMPDVYAAGYGSIQTPTPSRADSGNTSVGYDIYNRYDLGSPGDPTNYGTLAGYEQLIAQTHQMGGNIYTDYSLGHNGFTNSGSYDTTNNTSFGQAGGYPGFVNSVPGNVDGDFNGAYASNVEEARLAGLININFATDYNYIRTPIIAGQPGNLPAGTETAFGRIANIPMPANEQFYPQQNYNPIFVYNPQTGVSNIQVNSFNTSNPAAGSATYENVTGYLMRNVQWYLQTLGVDGFRLDATKNMEWQVMFPYYNQAVYRASKNYYLNGVQKPVYAYQEYYNGNPANVLPAVEKSAMNPDGSFAGNVGTVQPNLDALDFPLFFALQSNLTGNGFTNSWYNVVGNTLDPGHTGNVGVKFVQSADNGSPYLSNVAAAYELMLPGQALVYYNGETAQYGNFPNQGREDALGGVYGSTMANNVPATYNPVAQTVTLTHNNEISGLVDIRNRYSSGGYIQRYITQNNLAYERDNSALVLLNNQTGGFSGTASIQTNFNSYYTPYLIDVTGQAAAQGLPQVLQVYSNGVVNVTFPNNGYNNSTGGGYLIYAPPTPEGTLTLTNVASTMGNNAPTSSDPNITYDNGANLISTVAVVKAPQFQIQLQTQKVYLLGQQNLFDYNAGGDSAMLKIDGGMQINGQQFVSTTPNTVAYGFIPFQTGSPLAPQDGSAPGTGLYTETVNTSDLSQGYHYLTVIAFRARPAGDNPVYTDWTQTIYVDTAPPVSAIASFNPITPGTNENRTLVVRSVDGLANNVHVFLDLPAADTTGQILGMVNSGNQANQLDVNLWSQNFNSLTNGNHVMTVVTYKPDGTYNIQRFAGVYTSTIFGAGLGDLNFDGQFNIADVNAFASLLASNNTQFNPAADFLGTGVITPEDLIGFGAKLHQVGADSATLAAYNQLYSQYFNSNGQPRSMQPFLAANSLLAQSAPVPEPASLAWLAVGLLGLALGRRRRSA
;
A
#
# COMPACT_ATOMS: atom_id res chain seq x y z
N MET A 1 -25.87 20.90 -50.37
CA MET A 1 -26.81 20.49 -51.43
C MET A 1 -26.01 20.01 -52.64
N LYS A 2 -26.52 19.04 -53.43
CA LYS A 2 -26.06 18.59 -54.78
C LYS A 2 -24.60 18.94 -55.21
N THR A 3 -23.61 18.04 -55.08
CA THR A 3 -23.27 16.86 -55.95
C THR A 3 -22.59 17.17 -57.30
N MET A 4 -21.51 16.39 -57.60
CA MET A 4 -20.95 16.08 -58.94
C MET A 4 -20.18 17.22 -59.66
N ASN A 5 -19.16 16.96 -60.52
CA ASN A 5 -18.58 15.67 -60.95
C ASN A 5 -17.10 15.75 -61.44
N MET A 6 -16.45 14.59 -61.53
CA MET A 6 -15.58 14.03 -62.61
C MET A 6 -15.03 14.96 -63.75
N ASN A 7 -13.85 14.73 -64.39
CA ASN A 7 -13.06 13.48 -64.57
C ASN A 7 -11.62 13.70 -65.15
N LYS A 8 -10.65 12.89 -64.68
CA LYS A 8 -9.61 12.08 -65.41
C LYS A 8 -8.56 12.66 -66.41
N ARG A 9 -7.30 12.22 -66.15
CA ARG A 9 -6.17 11.90 -67.09
C ARG A 9 -5.46 13.13 -67.73
N ASN A 10 -4.18 13.11 -68.16
CA ASN A 10 -3.03 12.16 -68.18
C ASN A 10 -1.69 13.02 -68.29
N ALA A 11 -0.41 12.58 -68.33
CA ALA A 11 0.27 11.29 -68.52
C ALA A 11 1.72 11.25 -67.92
N ARG A 12 2.38 10.07 -68.05
CA ARG A 12 3.82 9.70 -68.29
C ARG A 12 4.90 10.82 -68.50
N LEU A 13 6.20 10.68 -68.15
CA LEU A 13 6.99 9.66 -67.37
C LEU A 13 8.49 10.11 -67.20
N MET A 14 9.19 9.61 -66.15
CA MET A 14 10.63 9.21 -66.09
C MET A 14 11.81 10.19 -65.80
N ARG A 15 12.75 9.67 -64.95
CA ARG A 15 14.22 9.98 -64.77
C ARG A 15 14.65 11.24 -63.95
N VAL A 16 15.82 11.29 -63.26
CA VAL A 16 16.68 10.36 -62.44
C VAL A 16 17.92 11.14 -61.90
N PHE A 17 18.68 10.60 -60.91
CA PHE A 17 19.84 11.18 -60.15
C PHE A 17 19.41 12.15 -59.00
N SER A 18 19.89 12.14 -57.73
CA SER A 18 21.16 11.76 -57.03
C SER A 18 22.33 12.74 -57.28
N ARG A 19 23.17 13.21 -56.35
CA ARG A 19 23.66 12.80 -55.00
C ARG A 19 24.07 14.06 -54.21
N SER A 20 24.49 14.09 -52.92
CA SER A 20 24.29 13.32 -51.66
C SER A 20 25.16 13.99 -50.58
N CYS A 21 24.89 13.81 -49.27
CA CYS A 21 25.82 14.19 -48.19
C CYS A 21 25.96 13.09 -47.12
N LYS A 22 26.96 13.19 -46.24
CA LYS A 22 27.51 12.08 -45.42
C LYS A 22 27.08 12.14 -43.96
N LEU A 23 26.84 10.98 -43.35
CA LEU A 23 27.10 10.73 -41.93
C LEU A 23 28.37 9.86 -41.82
N VAL A 24 29.14 10.02 -40.74
CA VAL A 24 30.32 9.21 -40.44
C VAL A 24 29.95 8.17 -39.39
N ALA A 25 30.37 6.92 -39.61
CA ALA A 25 30.23 5.85 -38.63
C ALA A 25 31.56 5.59 -37.91
N CYS A 26 31.50 5.41 -36.60
CA CYS A 26 32.43 4.53 -35.88
C CYS A 26 31.70 3.22 -35.57
N ALA A 27 32.42 2.10 -35.54
CA ALA A 27 31.85 0.76 -35.44
C ALA A 27 32.71 -0.16 -34.57
N ALA A 28 32.17 -1.34 -34.26
CA ALA A 28 32.56 -2.26 -33.17
C ALA A 28 32.24 -1.71 -31.77
N VAL A 29 31.80 -2.54 -30.81
CA VAL A 29 31.71 -4.01 -30.82
C VAL A 29 30.35 -4.51 -31.35
N ALA A 30 30.35 -5.62 -32.09
CA ALA A 30 29.14 -6.30 -32.57
C ALA A 30 29.03 -7.70 -31.96
N GLY A 31 27.95 -7.96 -31.21
CA GLY A 31 27.65 -9.24 -30.60
C GLY A 31 26.41 -9.16 -29.71
N GLY A 32 25.24 -9.55 -30.23
CA GLY A 32 23.96 -9.53 -29.48
C GLY A 32 22.72 -9.21 -30.33
N GLY A 33 22.90 -8.55 -31.49
CA GLY A 33 21.81 -8.11 -32.37
C GLY A 33 21.10 -9.21 -33.17
N LEU A 34 20.48 -10.18 -32.50
CA LEU A 34 19.64 -11.23 -33.14
C LEU A 34 18.47 -11.76 -32.28
N LEU A 35 18.38 -11.41 -30.99
CA LEU A 35 17.26 -11.79 -30.11
C LEU A 35 16.07 -10.81 -30.12
N ALA A 36 16.31 -9.53 -30.39
CA ALA A 36 15.37 -8.42 -30.19
C ALA A 36 14.12 -8.39 -31.11
N VAL A 37 13.88 -9.40 -31.94
CA VAL A 37 12.77 -9.44 -32.91
C VAL A 37 11.70 -10.50 -32.54
N ARG A 38 11.96 -11.37 -31.56
CA ARG A 38 11.04 -12.50 -31.24
C ARG A 38 9.81 -12.14 -30.41
N ASN A 39 9.88 -11.10 -29.58
CA ASN A 39 8.86 -10.85 -28.53
C ASN A 39 7.88 -9.70 -28.85
N ALA A 40 7.92 -9.14 -30.05
CA ALA A 40 7.06 -8.02 -30.47
C ALA A 40 5.64 -8.47 -30.90
N ARG A 41 4.89 -9.13 -30.00
CA ARG A 41 3.50 -9.56 -30.24
C ARG A 41 2.47 -9.26 -29.15
N ALA A 42 2.85 -8.66 -28.02
CA ALA A 42 1.88 -8.03 -27.14
C ALA A 42 1.38 -6.72 -27.77
N GLN A 43 0.26 -6.80 -28.49
CA GLN A 43 -0.44 -5.60 -28.95
C GLN A 43 -1.33 -5.06 -27.83
N ALA A 44 -1.45 -3.73 -27.74
CA ALA A 44 -2.38 -3.10 -26.83
C ALA A 44 -3.82 -3.38 -27.26
N PHE A 45 -4.55 -4.21 -26.50
CA PHE A 45 -5.93 -4.57 -26.79
C PHE A 45 -6.89 -3.46 -26.34
N GLY A 46 -7.73 -2.97 -27.26
CA GLY A 46 -8.85 -2.07 -26.98
C GLY A 46 -10.13 -2.79 -26.57
N THR A 47 -10.02 -3.99 -26.00
CA THR A 47 -11.12 -4.83 -25.53
C THR A 47 -11.60 -4.37 -24.15
N PRO A 48 -12.89 -4.51 -23.79
CA PRO A 48 -13.35 -4.28 -22.42
C PRO A 48 -12.71 -5.30 -21.47
N TYR A 49 -11.66 -4.86 -20.78
CA TYR A 49 -10.99 -5.55 -19.69
C TYR A 49 -11.53 -4.99 -18.37
N SER A 50 -11.90 -5.86 -17.44
CA SER A 50 -12.37 -5.42 -16.12
C SER A 50 -11.15 -5.18 -15.23
N PRO A 51 -11.02 -4.03 -14.55
CA PRO A 51 -9.93 -3.82 -13.60
C PRO A 51 -9.99 -4.87 -12.48
N PRO A 52 -8.85 -5.28 -11.89
CA PRO A 52 -8.85 -6.14 -10.72
C PRO A 52 -9.68 -5.55 -9.57
N THR A 53 -10.23 -6.41 -8.73
CA THR A 53 -11.19 -6.03 -7.67
C THR A 53 -10.59 -5.05 -6.66
N ILE A 54 -11.44 -4.14 -6.16
CA ILE A 54 -11.15 -3.26 -5.02
C ILE A 54 -11.41 -4.03 -3.73
N LEU A 55 -10.43 -4.08 -2.82
CA LEU A 55 -10.61 -4.59 -1.47
C LEU A 55 -10.97 -3.43 -0.54
N GLN A 56 -12.20 -3.36 -0.02
CA GLN A 56 -12.50 -2.50 1.13
C GLN A 56 -11.96 -3.20 2.38
N TYR A 57 -10.78 -2.77 2.87
CA TYR A 57 -10.06 -3.41 3.96
C TYR A 57 -10.15 -2.53 5.22
N PHE A 58 -11.06 -2.86 6.13
CA PHE A 58 -11.28 -2.14 7.40
C PHE A 58 -10.92 -3.06 8.58
N GLY A 59 -11.05 -2.59 9.84
CA GLY A 59 -10.85 -3.43 11.04
C GLY A 59 -9.44 -3.98 11.27
N ALA A 60 -8.43 -3.25 10.81
CA ALA A 60 -7.01 -3.55 10.96
C ALA A 60 -6.20 -2.23 11.07
N THR A 61 -5.00 -2.27 11.65
CA THR A 61 -4.08 -1.12 11.65
C THR A 61 -3.37 -1.00 10.30
N TRP A 62 -2.80 0.16 9.98
CA TRP A 62 -1.95 0.33 8.78
C TRP A 62 -0.77 -0.65 8.74
N GLN A 63 -0.20 -0.96 9.90
CA GLN A 63 0.87 -1.94 10.04
C GLN A 63 0.38 -3.36 9.77
N THR A 64 -0.81 -3.74 10.27
CA THR A 64 -1.43 -5.04 9.92
C THR A 64 -1.69 -5.11 8.41
N MET A 65 -2.34 -4.10 7.81
CA MET A 65 -2.61 -4.09 6.37
C MET A 65 -1.32 -4.21 5.53
N THR A 66 -0.24 -3.56 5.96
CA THR A 66 1.09 -3.66 5.34
C THR A 66 1.69 -5.06 5.49
N ASN A 67 1.66 -5.65 6.69
CA ASN A 67 2.12 -7.01 6.95
C ASN A 67 1.30 -8.08 6.19
N ARG A 68 0.01 -7.81 5.96
CA ARG A 68 -0.94 -8.66 5.21
C ARG A 68 -0.92 -8.39 3.69
N MET A 69 -0.17 -7.40 3.20
CA MET A 69 -0.08 -7.09 1.76
C MET A 69 0.34 -8.28 0.86
N PRO A 70 1.20 -9.22 1.29
CA PRO A 70 1.46 -10.44 0.51
C PRO A 70 0.19 -11.28 0.23
N ASP A 71 -0.79 -11.25 1.14
CA ASP A 71 -2.06 -11.96 1.00
C ASP A 71 -3.05 -11.21 0.10
N VAL A 72 -3.09 -9.87 0.21
CA VAL A 72 -3.84 -8.99 -0.70
C VAL A 72 -3.37 -9.20 -2.14
N TYR A 73 -2.05 -9.32 -2.32
CA TYR A 73 -1.40 -9.62 -3.60
C TYR A 73 -1.69 -11.04 -4.10
N ALA A 74 -1.52 -12.07 -3.25
CA ALA A 74 -1.77 -13.46 -3.62
C ALA A 74 -3.25 -13.71 -4.00
N ALA A 75 -4.18 -13.07 -3.29
CA ALA A 75 -5.61 -13.11 -3.60
C ALA A 75 -5.98 -12.37 -4.91
N GLY A 76 -5.08 -11.53 -5.45
CA GLY A 76 -5.26 -10.87 -6.74
C GLY A 76 -5.98 -9.51 -6.71
N TYR A 77 -6.04 -8.81 -5.57
CA TYR A 77 -6.63 -7.46 -5.52
C TYR A 77 -5.68 -6.41 -6.11
N GLY A 78 -6.22 -5.51 -6.94
CA GLY A 78 -5.43 -4.44 -7.60
C GLY A 78 -5.65 -3.05 -7.04
N SER A 79 -6.61 -2.87 -6.11
CA SER A 79 -6.80 -1.63 -5.37
C SER A 79 -7.29 -1.90 -3.96
N ILE A 80 -6.98 -1.00 -3.02
CA ILE A 80 -7.47 -1.06 -1.63
C ILE A 80 -8.26 0.22 -1.33
N GLN A 81 -9.45 0.09 -0.73
CA GLN A 81 -10.11 1.18 -0.02
C GLN A 81 -9.78 1.07 1.47
N THR A 82 -9.15 2.09 2.02
CA THR A 82 -8.89 2.24 3.46
C THR A 82 -9.98 3.07 4.13
N PRO A 83 -10.29 2.86 5.41
CA PRO A 83 -11.16 3.77 6.17
C PRO A 83 -10.51 5.16 6.33
N THR A 84 -11.29 6.13 6.81
CA THR A 84 -10.86 7.53 6.97
C THR A 84 -9.66 7.64 7.92
N PRO A 85 -8.50 8.14 7.47
CA PRO A 85 -7.28 8.20 8.29
C PRO A 85 -7.19 9.48 9.14
N SER A 86 -8.21 10.36 9.12
CA SER A 86 -8.23 11.63 9.86
C SER A 86 -8.67 11.46 11.32
N ARG A 87 -8.21 12.34 12.21
CA ARG A 87 -8.66 12.41 13.61
C ARG A 87 -10.18 12.61 13.71
N ALA A 88 -10.82 11.77 14.52
CA ALA A 88 -12.25 11.80 14.81
C ALA A 88 -12.62 12.64 16.04
N ASP A 89 -13.88 13.06 16.12
CA ASP A 89 -14.46 13.87 17.20
C ASP A 89 -14.75 13.06 18.47
N SER A 90 -15.12 11.79 18.32
CA SER A 90 -15.21 10.81 19.42
C SER A 90 -13.83 10.24 19.84
N GLY A 91 -12.75 10.64 19.16
CA GLY A 91 -11.37 10.33 19.53
C GLY A 91 -10.81 9.04 18.92
N ASN A 92 -9.74 8.54 19.52
CA ASN A 92 -8.81 7.58 18.90
C ASN A 92 -9.36 6.14 18.74
N THR A 93 -10.62 5.89 19.07
CA THR A 93 -11.31 4.60 18.90
C THR A 93 -12.41 4.64 17.83
N SER A 94 -12.62 5.76 17.15
CA SER A 94 -13.66 5.89 16.13
C SER A 94 -13.34 5.11 14.85
N VAL A 95 -14.39 4.73 14.10
CA VAL A 95 -14.27 4.25 12.72
C VAL A 95 -13.87 5.35 11.72
N GLY A 96 -14.03 6.63 12.08
CA GLY A 96 -13.46 7.77 11.35
C GLY A 96 -14.41 8.65 10.54
N TYR A 97 -15.72 8.38 10.50
CA TYR A 97 -16.69 9.21 9.77
C TYR A 97 -16.99 10.55 10.47
N ASP A 98 -16.89 10.61 11.80
CA ASP A 98 -17.09 11.79 12.63
C ASP A 98 -15.85 12.71 12.64
N ILE A 99 -15.40 13.15 11.46
CA ILE A 99 -14.13 13.86 11.27
C ILE A 99 -14.05 15.12 12.15
N TYR A 100 -12.95 15.22 12.91
CA TYR A 100 -12.55 16.42 13.66
C TYR A 100 -11.48 17.23 12.93
N ASN A 101 -10.35 16.61 12.53
CA ASN A 101 -9.23 17.31 11.90
C ASN A 101 -8.68 16.54 10.69
N ARG A 102 -8.83 17.13 9.49
CA ARG A 102 -8.45 16.54 8.19
C ARG A 102 -6.95 16.53 7.87
N TYR A 103 -6.11 17.15 8.70
CA TYR A 103 -4.65 17.18 8.54
C TYR A 103 -3.90 16.45 9.66
N ASP A 104 -4.60 15.94 10.67
CA ASP A 104 -4.03 15.09 11.72
C ASP A 104 -4.39 13.63 11.42
N LEU A 105 -3.41 12.89 10.91
CA LEU A 105 -3.53 11.47 10.57
C LEU A 105 -2.86 10.55 11.61
N GLY A 106 -2.67 11.06 12.83
CA GLY A 106 -2.01 10.32 13.91
C GLY A 106 -0.49 10.50 13.94
N SER A 107 0.09 10.49 15.14
CA SER A 107 1.51 10.72 15.38
C SER A 107 2.07 9.73 16.43
N PRO A 108 3.41 9.59 16.56
CA PRO A 108 4.00 8.65 17.52
C PRO A 108 3.58 8.95 18.96
N GLY A 109 2.88 8.01 19.59
CA GLY A 109 2.30 8.18 20.93
C GLY A 109 0.90 8.82 20.98
N ASP A 110 0.40 9.37 19.87
CA ASP A 110 -1.00 9.76 19.69
C ASP A 110 -1.51 9.36 18.28
N PRO A 111 -1.68 8.04 18.03
CA PRO A 111 -2.19 7.53 16.77
C PRO A 111 -3.71 7.73 16.65
N THR A 112 -4.21 7.72 15.42
CA THR A 112 -5.64 7.48 15.15
C THR A 112 -5.98 6.02 15.47
N ASN A 113 -7.26 5.64 15.35
CA ASN A 113 -7.68 4.25 15.54
C ASN A 113 -6.96 3.26 14.60
N TYR A 114 -6.40 3.72 13.47
CA TYR A 114 -5.72 2.87 12.49
C TYR A 114 -4.19 2.98 12.53
N GLY A 115 -3.63 4.01 13.18
CA GLY A 115 -2.20 4.22 13.33
C GLY A 115 -1.76 5.67 13.13
N THR A 116 -0.51 5.84 12.69
CA THR A 116 0.16 7.12 12.44
C THR A 116 0.13 7.51 10.96
N LEU A 117 0.47 8.77 10.66
CA LEU A 117 0.77 9.25 9.32
C LEU A 117 1.82 8.37 8.62
N ALA A 118 2.94 8.07 9.27
CA ALA A 118 4.02 7.26 8.69
C ALA A 118 3.57 5.80 8.44
N GLY A 119 2.68 5.25 9.27
CA GLY A 119 2.01 3.97 9.00
C GLY A 119 1.15 4.01 7.74
N TYR A 120 0.42 5.10 7.52
CA TYR A 120 -0.38 5.28 6.32
C TYR A 120 0.50 5.47 5.07
N GLU A 121 1.60 6.23 5.17
CA GLU A 121 2.58 6.39 4.09
C GLU A 121 3.28 5.07 3.73
N GLN A 122 3.60 4.22 4.72
CA GLN A 122 4.12 2.87 4.47
C GLN A 122 3.09 2.02 3.73
N LEU A 123 1.82 2.05 4.14
CA LEU A 123 0.74 1.31 3.47
C LEU A 123 0.52 1.77 2.02
N ILE A 124 0.56 3.08 1.76
CA ILE A 124 0.52 3.67 0.40
C ILE A 124 1.69 3.10 -0.43
N ALA A 125 2.92 3.19 0.09
CA ALA A 125 4.12 2.73 -0.62
C ALA A 125 4.08 1.22 -0.92
N GLN A 126 3.67 0.39 0.05
CA GLN A 126 3.57 -1.06 -0.12
C GLN A 126 2.47 -1.46 -1.14
N THR A 127 1.35 -0.72 -1.14
CA THR A 127 0.27 -0.89 -2.14
C THR A 127 0.75 -0.55 -3.56
N HIS A 128 1.50 0.54 -3.71
CA HIS A 128 2.12 0.90 -5.00
C HIS A 128 3.20 -0.10 -5.42
N GLN A 129 3.97 -0.64 -4.48
CA GLN A 129 5.01 -1.60 -4.79
C GLN A 129 4.44 -2.91 -5.35
N MET A 130 3.30 -3.42 -4.85
CA MET A 130 2.62 -4.56 -5.49
C MET A 130 1.98 -4.22 -6.86
N GLY A 131 2.02 -2.96 -7.27
CA GLY A 131 1.41 -2.44 -8.50
C GLY A 131 -0.06 -2.02 -8.38
N GLY A 132 -0.57 -1.93 -7.16
CA GLY A 132 -1.95 -1.54 -6.88
C GLY A 132 -2.17 -0.03 -6.81
N ASN A 133 -3.40 0.34 -6.45
CA ASN A 133 -3.82 1.72 -6.18
C ASN A 133 -4.48 1.80 -4.80
N ILE A 134 -4.40 2.95 -4.14
CA ILE A 134 -5.03 3.17 -2.82
C ILE A 134 -6.07 4.29 -2.87
N TYR A 135 -7.26 3.99 -2.34
CA TYR A 135 -8.41 4.89 -2.29
C TYR A 135 -8.77 5.19 -0.83
N THR A 136 -8.83 6.47 -0.47
CA THR A 136 -9.10 6.89 0.91
C THR A 136 -10.61 7.08 1.09
N ASP A 137 -11.22 6.48 2.11
CA ASP A 137 -12.58 6.88 2.53
C ASP A 137 -12.54 8.31 3.09
N TYR A 138 -13.46 9.18 2.64
CA TYR A 138 -13.36 10.61 2.88
C TYR A 138 -14.73 11.30 2.83
N SER A 139 -15.11 11.95 3.94
CA SER A 139 -16.31 12.77 4.03
C SER A 139 -16.04 14.23 3.63
N LEU A 140 -16.75 14.68 2.59
CA LEU A 140 -16.87 16.09 2.21
C LEU A 140 -18.00 16.79 2.97
N GLY A 141 -19.09 16.08 3.28
CA GLY A 141 -20.39 16.66 3.65
C GLY A 141 -20.54 17.11 5.11
N HIS A 142 -19.73 16.59 6.03
CA HIS A 142 -19.92 16.82 7.46
C HIS A 142 -18.62 16.78 8.28
N ASN A 143 -18.75 17.18 9.55
CA ASN A 143 -17.82 16.92 10.65
C ASN A 143 -18.50 16.01 11.70
N GLY A 144 -17.86 15.81 12.85
CA GLY A 144 -18.41 15.06 13.99
C GLY A 144 -19.66 15.65 14.67
N PHE A 145 -19.88 15.27 15.93
CA PHE A 145 -21.10 15.50 16.70
C PHE A 145 -21.04 16.73 17.61
N THR A 146 -19.84 17.16 18.00
CA THR A 146 -19.64 18.24 18.98
C THR A 146 -20.04 19.60 18.39
N ASN A 147 -21.00 20.28 19.02
CA ASN A 147 -21.54 21.56 18.57
C ASN A 147 -20.76 22.71 19.20
N SER A 148 -20.77 23.91 18.58
CA SER A 148 -20.15 25.13 19.15
C SER A 148 -20.59 25.42 20.60
N GLY A 149 -21.87 25.15 20.91
CA GLY A 149 -22.44 25.26 22.26
C GLY A 149 -22.25 24.05 23.18
N SER A 150 -21.63 22.95 22.74
CA SER A 150 -21.28 21.83 23.61
C SER A 150 -20.26 22.29 24.65
N TYR A 151 -20.44 21.86 25.91
CA TYR A 151 -19.70 22.38 27.05
C TYR A 151 -18.94 21.27 27.79
N ASP A 152 -17.63 21.44 27.93
CA ASP A 152 -16.79 20.55 28.71
C ASP A 152 -16.82 21.00 30.18
N THR A 153 -17.48 20.20 31.03
CA THR A 153 -17.57 20.44 32.48
C THR A 153 -16.26 20.20 33.22
N THR A 154 -15.27 19.54 32.59
CA THR A 154 -13.93 19.31 33.14
C THR A 154 -13.08 20.58 33.05
N ASN A 155 -13.11 21.23 31.89
CA ASN A 155 -12.33 22.44 31.59
C ASN A 155 -13.16 23.74 31.66
N ASN A 156 -14.44 23.65 32.06
CA ASN A 156 -15.36 24.78 32.22
C ASN A 156 -15.45 25.67 30.95
N THR A 157 -15.39 25.05 29.77
CA THR A 157 -15.14 25.70 28.47
C THR A 157 -16.02 25.11 27.38
N SER A 158 -16.56 25.93 26.47
CA SER A 158 -17.32 25.45 25.31
C SER A 158 -16.42 25.07 24.14
N PHE A 159 -16.91 24.18 23.26
CA PHE A 159 -16.21 23.82 22.02
C PHE A 159 -15.95 25.03 21.12
N GLY A 160 -16.88 26.00 21.07
CA GLY A 160 -16.69 27.28 20.38
C GLY A 160 -15.55 28.13 20.97
N GLN A 161 -15.35 28.14 22.29
CA GLN A 161 -14.19 28.78 22.94
C GLN A 161 -12.87 28.05 22.62
N ALA A 162 -12.93 26.74 22.41
CA ALA A 162 -11.80 25.94 21.91
C ALA A 162 -11.54 26.10 20.40
N GLY A 163 -12.27 26.98 19.70
CA GLY A 163 -12.13 27.22 18.26
C GLY A 163 -12.92 26.24 17.37
N GLY A 164 -13.59 25.24 17.96
CA GLY A 164 -14.42 24.26 17.27
C GLY A 164 -13.64 23.32 16.35
N TYR A 165 -14.15 23.12 15.12
CA TYR A 165 -13.50 22.27 14.12
C TYR A 165 -12.35 23.01 13.40
N PRO A 166 -11.12 22.48 13.40
CA PRO A 166 -10.00 23.04 12.64
C PRO A 166 -10.35 23.26 11.16
N GLY A 167 -10.21 24.49 10.68
CA GLY A 167 -10.54 24.86 9.29
C GLY A 167 -11.94 25.45 9.07
N PHE A 168 -12.79 25.48 10.10
CA PHE A 168 -14.16 25.97 10.03
C PHE A 168 -14.39 27.19 10.94
N VAL A 169 -15.28 28.10 10.52
CA VAL A 169 -15.80 29.18 11.37
C VAL A 169 -17.13 28.73 11.98
N ASN A 170 -17.20 28.69 13.31
CA ASN A 170 -18.38 28.18 14.03
C ASN A 170 -19.56 29.16 14.08
N SER A 171 -19.31 30.46 13.86
CA SER A 171 -20.31 31.53 13.81
C SER A 171 -19.70 32.83 13.30
N VAL A 172 -20.51 33.69 12.67
CA VAL A 172 -20.13 35.04 12.21
C VAL A 172 -21.23 36.05 12.56
N PRO A 173 -20.96 37.37 12.57
CA PRO A 173 -21.99 38.38 12.82
C PRO A 173 -23.17 38.25 11.84
N GLY A 174 -24.33 37.81 12.35
CA GLY A 174 -25.55 37.59 11.57
C GLY A 174 -25.84 36.13 11.17
N ASN A 175 -24.91 35.19 11.36
CA ASN A 175 -25.13 33.75 11.17
C ASN A 175 -24.51 32.96 12.34
N VAL A 176 -25.35 32.32 13.14
CA VAL A 176 -24.94 31.60 14.36
C VAL A 176 -24.35 30.21 14.11
N ASP A 177 -24.59 29.62 12.93
CA ASP A 177 -24.10 28.29 12.54
C ASP A 177 -22.79 28.35 11.72
N GLY A 178 -22.40 29.53 11.23
CA GLY A 178 -21.13 29.73 10.52
C GLY A 178 -21.08 28.96 9.19
N ASP A 179 -20.04 28.15 8.97
CA ASP A 179 -19.93 27.26 7.80
C ASP A 179 -20.88 26.04 7.83
N PHE A 180 -21.72 25.89 8.86
CA PHE A 180 -22.56 24.70 9.05
C PHE A 180 -24.03 24.95 8.70
N ASN A 181 -24.74 23.88 8.35
CA ASN A 181 -26.19 23.92 8.24
C ASN A 181 -26.85 23.87 9.63
N GLY A 182 -27.89 24.70 9.79
CA GLY A 182 -28.56 24.91 11.06
C GLY A 182 -29.15 23.63 11.63
N ALA A 183 -29.11 23.48 12.95
CA ALA A 183 -29.46 22.22 13.64
C ALA A 183 -30.91 21.70 13.42
N TYR A 184 -31.77 22.47 12.76
CA TYR A 184 -33.17 22.14 12.42
C TYR A 184 -33.40 21.98 10.90
N ALA A 185 -32.34 21.99 10.09
CA ALA A 185 -32.42 21.67 8.67
C ALA A 185 -32.96 20.26 8.45
N SER A 186 -33.81 20.09 7.43
CA SER A 186 -34.67 18.89 7.28
C SER A 186 -34.84 18.38 5.85
N ASN A 187 -34.24 19.02 4.84
CA ASN A 187 -34.04 18.39 3.54
C ASN A 187 -32.84 17.42 3.62
N VAL A 188 -32.68 16.54 2.63
CA VAL A 188 -31.69 15.46 2.73
C VAL A 188 -30.24 15.94 2.63
N GLU A 189 -29.99 17.07 1.96
CA GLU A 189 -28.66 17.60 1.64
C GLU A 189 -28.10 18.52 2.74
N GLU A 190 -28.97 19.20 3.52
CA GLU A 190 -28.61 20.07 4.65
C GLU A 190 -28.73 19.38 6.04
N ALA A 191 -29.54 18.32 6.15
CA ALA A 191 -29.83 17.71 7.45
C ALA A 191 -28.66 16.91 8.02
N ARG A 192 -28.60 16.85 9.36
CA ARG A 192 -27.56 16.14 10.11
C ARG A 192 -27.74 14.62 10.06
N LEU A 193 -27.09 13.98 9.09
CA LEU A 193 -27.01 12.51 8.99
C LEU A 193 -26.48 11.92 10.31
N ALA A 194 -27.26 11.05 10.95
CA ALA A 194 -26.93 10.44 12.24
C ALA A 194 -26.51 11.42 13.38
N GLY A 195 -26.83 12.71 13.25
CA GLY A 195 -26.39 13.76 14.18
C GLY A 195 -25.04 14.43 13.86
N LEU A 196 -24.32 13.95 12.84
CA LEU A 196 -23.09 14.56 12.30
C LEU A 196 -23.37 15.98 11.79
N ILE A 197 -22.44 16.90 12.02
CA ILE A 197 -22.64 18.32 11.72
C ILE A 197 -22.37 18.57 10.23
N ASN A 198 -23.45 18.69 9.47
CA ASN A 198 -23.49 18.97 8.04
C ASN A 198 -22.93 20.37 7.71
N ILE A 199 -22.15 20.46 6.63
CA ILE A 199 -21.46 21.66 6.15
C ILE A 199 -22.31 22.37 5.09
N ASN A 200 -22.39 23.70 5.15
CA ASN A 200 -23.10 24.55 4.20
C ASN A 200 -22.13 25.14 3.17
N PHE A 201 -22.22 24.68 1.92
CA PHE A 201 -21.34 25.06 0.80
C PHE A 201 -21.83 26.30 0.06
N ALA A 202 -23.03 26.80 0.37
CA ALA A 202 -23.51 28.12 -0.04
C ALA A 202 -22.86 29.28 0.75
N THR A 203 -22.04 29.00 1.78
CA THR A 203 -21.27 30.01 2.52
C THR A 203 -19.98 30.42 1.81
N ASP A 204 -19.69 31.73 1.81
CA ASP A 204 -18.46 32.30 1.21
C ASP A 204 -17.61 33.07 2.25
N TYR A 205 -17.47 32.49 3.44
CA TYR A 205 -16.68 33.10 4.52
C TYR A 205 -15.18 32.88 4.30
N ASN A 206 -14.52 33.89 3.75
CA ASN A 206 -13.12 33.81 3.33
C ASN A 206 -12.15 34.09 4.48
N TYR A 207 -11.37 33.08 4.86
CA TYR A 207 -10.36 33.12 5.93
C TYR A 207 -9.08 32.40 5.51
N ILE A 208 -7.97 32.62 6.22
CA ILE A 208 -6.82 31.71 6.25
C ILE A 208 -7.22 30.58 7.19
N ARG A 209 -7.63 29.45 6.61
CA ARG A 209 -8.28 28.34 7.34
C ARG A 209 -7.31 27.36 8.00
N THR A 210 -6.01 27.48 7.76
CA THR A 210 -4.99 26.73 8.52
C THR A 210 -3.90 27.70 9.01
N PRO A 211 -4.18 28.52 10.04
CA PRO A 211 -3.33 29.66 10.41
C PRO A 211 -1.84 29.33 10.58
N ILE A 212 -0.98 30.17 9.99
CA ILE A 212 0.48 29.97 10.01
C ILE A 212 1.14 30.92 11.02
N ILE A 213 0.89 32.22 10.88
CA ILE A 213 1.53 33.27 11.67
C ILE A 213 0.54 33.84 12.71
N ALA A 214 0.97 33.95 13.97
CA ALA A 214 0.16 34.53 15.03
C ALA A 214 -0.17 36.00 14.75
N GLY A 215 -1.45 36.38 14.92
CA GLY A 215 -1.94 37.74 14.68
C GLY A 215 -2.05 38.15 13.20
N GLN A 216 -1.82 37.25 12.24
CA GLN A 216 -1.98 37.54 10.81
C GLN A 216 -3.45 37.89 10.49
N PRO A 217 -3.72 39.04 9.83
CA PRO A 217 -5.07 39.38 9.40
C PRO A 217 -5.67 38.32 8.48
N GLY A 218 -6.90 37.91 8.78
CA GLY A 218 -7.63 36.89 8.03
C GLY A 218 -7.54 35.47 8.59
N ASN A 219 -6.69 35.20 9.58
CA ASN A 219 -6.73 33.92 10.30
C ASN A 219 -8.14 33.61 10.83
N LEU A 220 -8.55 32.34 10.78
CA LEU A 220 -9.67 31.88 11.60
C LEU A 220 -9.43 32.20 13.09
N PRO A 221 -10.50 32.46 13.88
CA PRO A 221 -10.37 32.59 15.32
C PRO A 221 -9.74 31.35 15.94
N ALA A 222 -8.57 31.55 16.58
CA ALA A 222 -7.91 30.55 17.40
C ALA A 222 -8.73 30.25 18.65
N GLY A 223 -8.73 29.00 19.11
CA GLY A 223 -9.25 28.65 20.43
C GLY A 223 -8.48 29.39 21.53
N THR A 224 -9.18 29.83 22.57
CA THR A 224 -8.58 30.54 23.71
C THR A 224 -8.33 29.63 24.91
N GLU A 225 -9.13 28.58 25.04
CA GLU A 225 -9.15 27.63 26.15
C GLU A 225 -9.42 26.21 25.61
N THR A 226 -9.03 25.17 26.33
CA THR A 226 -9.19 23.77 25.89
C THR A 226 -10.58 23.21 26.24
N ALA A 227 -11.21 22.47 25.32
CA ALA A 227 -12.43 21.70 25.58
C ALA A 227 -12.32 20.29 25.00
N PHE A 228 -12.78 19.28 25.75
CA PHE A 228 -12.72 17.86 25.37
C PHE A 228 -11.31 17.39 24.96
N GLY A 229 -10.29 17.91 25.68
CA GLY A 229 -8.87 17.67 25.41
C GLY A 229 -8.30 18.37 24.16
N ARG A 230 -9.08 19.24 23.51
CA ARG A 230 -8.78 19.80 22.18
C ARG A 230 -8.80 21.33 22.16
N ILE A 231 -8.03 21.89 21.23
CA ILE A 231 -7.99 23.32 20.91
C ILE A 231 -7.63 23.48 19.42
N ALA A 232 -8.33 24.38 18.71
CA ALA A 232 -8.32 24.48 17.25
C ALA A 232 -7.82 25.83 16.73
N ASN A 233 -7.49 25.88 15.43
CA ASN A 233 -7.07 27.08 14.69
C ASN A 233 -5.86 27.83 15.29
N ILE A 234 -5.06 27.16 16.14
CA ILE A 234 -3.82 27.72 16.70
C ILE A 234 -2.80 27.97 15.57
N PRO A 235 -2.27 29.20 15.43
CA PRO A 235 -1.27 29.50 14.40
C PRO A 235 0.06 28.79 14.64
N MET A 236 0.53 28.02 13.65
CA MET A 236 1.79 27.29 13.72
C MET A 236 2.55 27.41 12.38
N PRO A 237 3.85 27.77 12.36
CA PRO A 237 4.65 27.82 11.13
C PRO A 237 4.63 26.50 10.33
N ALA A 238 4.61 25.36 11.02
CA ALA A 238 4.52 24.04 10.41
C ALA A 238 3.26 23.84 9.52
N ASN A 239 2.24 24.70 9.63
CA ASN A 239 1.04 24.65 8.77
C ASN A 239 1.31 25.09 7.32
N GLU A 240 2.49 25.62 7.00
CA GLU A 240 2.96 25.85 5.63
C GLU A 240 2.82 24.58 4.77
N GLN A 241 3.11 23.39 5.32
CA GLN A 241 3.03 22.11 4.61
C GLN A 241 1.60 21.76 4.10
N PHE A 242 0.57 22.44 4.63
CA PHE A 242 -0.83 22.24 4.26
C PHE A 242 -1.31 23.23 3.17
N TYR A 243 -0.44 24.10 2.67
CA TYR A 243 -0.73 25.00 1.54
C TYR A 243 0.10 24.68 0.28
N PRO A 244 -0.50 24.77 -0.92
CA PRO A 244 0.25 24.89 -2.17
C PRO A 244 1.21 26.09 -2.13
N GLN A 245 2.34 25.99 -2.82
CA GLN A 245 3.23 27.16 -2.97
C GLN A 245 2.68 28.06 -4.09
N GLN A 246 2.57 29.36 -3.83
CA GLN A 246 2.07 30.31 -4.83
C GLN A 246 2.95 30.33 -6.09
N ASN A 247 2.33 30.14 -7.26
CA ASN A 247 3.00 30.04 -8.57
C ASN A 247 3.98 28.87 -8.71
N TYR A 248 3.91 27.84 -7.85
CA TYR A 248 4.69 26.61 -8.03
C TYR A 248 3.93 25.63 -8.95
N ASN A 249 4.59 25.27 -10.05
CA ASN A 249 4.08 24.37 -11.11
C ASN A 249 2.60 24.59 -11.50
N PRO A 250 2.12 25.84 -11.69
CA PRO A 250 0.70 26.11 -11.85
C PRO A 250 0.15 25.55 -13.16
N ILE A 251 -1.01 24.89 -13.08
CA ILE A 251 -1.83 24.60 -14.27
C ILE A 251 -2.94 25.65 -14.40
N PHE A 252 -3.32 25.95 -15.64
CA PHE A 252 -4.44 26.82 -15.96
C PHE A 252 -5.54 25.99 -16.61
N VAL A 253 -6.73 25.99 -16.01
CA VAL A 253 -7.86 25.15 -16.47
C VAL A 253 -9.12 25.95 -16.78
N TYR A 254 -9.93 25.41 -17.68
CA TYR A 254 -11.33 25.75 -17.88
C TYR A 254 -12.19 24.71 -17.18
N ASN A 255 -13.09 25.15 -16.31
CA ASN A 255 -14.07 24.28 -15.66
C ASN A 255 -15.41 24.37 -16.43
N PRO A 256 -15.86 23.30 -17.12
CA PRO A 256 -17.08 23.35 -17.91
C PRO A 256 -18.35 23.33 -17.06
N GLN A 257 -18.28 22.85 -15.81
CA GLN A 257 -19.43 22.79 -14.90
C GLN A 257 -19.73 24.16 -14.27
N THR A 258 -18.69 24.95 -13.94
CA THR A 258 -18.86 26.33 -13.43
C THR A 258 -18.80 27.41 -14.53
N GLY A 259 -18.33 27.05 -15.73
CA GLY A 259 -18.13 27.97 -16.86
C GLY A 259 -16.89 28.87 -16.75
N VAL A 260 -16.10 28.77 -15.67
CA VAL A 260 -14.97 29.67 -15.41
C VAL A 260 -13.71 29.21 -16.15
N SER A 261 -13.01 30.16 -16.79
CA SER A 261 -11.79 29.94 -17.59
C SER A 261 -10.55 30.53 -16.93
N ASN A 262 -9.36 30.04 -17.32
CA ASN A 262 -8.04 30.50 -16.83
C ASN A 262 -7.86 30.36 -15.31
N ILE A 263 -8.49 29.35 -14.70
CA ILE A 263 -8.38 29.07 -13.27
C ILE A 263 -6.97 28.56 -12.99
N GLN A 264 -6.20 29.30 -12.18
CA GLN A 264 -4.88 28.87 -11.73
C GLN A 264 -5.00 27.90 -10.56
N VAL A 265 -4.52 26.67 -10.76
CA VAL A 265 -4.34 25.68 -9.68
C VAL A 265 -2.84 25.54 -9.42
N ASN A 266 -2.40 25.82 -8.20
CA ASN A 266 -1.00 25.72 -7.76
C ASN A 266 -0.73 24.35 -7.14
N SER A 267 0.49 23.83 -7.27
CA SER A 267 0.88 22.55 -6.65
C SER A 267 1.46 22.70 -5.25
N PHE A 268 1.33 21.63 -4.46
CA PHE A 268 2.13 21.41 -3.26
C PHE A 268 3.61 21.24 -3.62
N ASN A 269 4.50 21.90 -2.89
CA ASN A 269 5.93 21.72 -3.05
C ASN A 269 6.46 20.66 -2.08
N THR A 270 6.41 19.40 -2.48
CA THR A 270 6.87 18.27 -1.65
C THR A 270 8.37 18.25 -1.40
N SER A 271 9.19 18.96 -2.18
CA SER A 271 10.63 19.12 -1.91
C SER A 271 10.97 20.33 -1.03
N ASN A 272 10.01 21.22 -0.77
CA ASN A 272 10.10 22.24 0.28
C ASN A 272 8.70 22.57 0.83
N PRO A 273 8.17 21.77 1.78
CA PRO A 273 6.84 22.00 2.35
C PRO A 273 6.69 23.36 3.08
N ALA A 274 7.79 23.94 3.57
CA ALA A 274 7.83 25.28 4.17
C ALA A 274 7.72 26.43 3.14
N ALA A 275 7.54 26.11 1.85
CA ALA A 275 7.22 27.11 0.82
C ALA A 275 5.71 27.30 0.59
N GLY A 276 4.85 26.52 1.29
CA GLY A 276 3.41 26.63 1.17
C GLY A 276 2.89 28.01 1.57
N SER A 277 1.95 28.55 0.80
CA SER A 277 1.54 29.96 0.88
C SER A 277 0.12 30.09 1.40
N ALA A 278 -0.06 30.62 2.62
CA ALA A 278 -1.38 30.86 3.20
C ALA A 278 -2.25 31.76 2.30
N THR A 279 -3.43 31.25 1.94
CA THR A 279 -4.45 31.94 1.12
C THR A 279 -5.73 32.17 1.91
N TYR A 280 -6.45 33.24 1.55
CA TYR A 280 -7.86 33.38 1.92
C TYR A 280 -8.70 32.39 1.12
N GLU A 281 -9.55 31.63 1.79
CA GLU A 281 -10.42 30.62 1.18
C GLU A 281 -11.72 30.44 1.98
N ASN A 282 -12.80 30.04 1.30
CA ASN A 282 -14.04 29.58 1.93
C ASN A 282 -13.95 28.06 2.28
N VAL A 283 -15.02 27.51 2.87
CA VAL A 283 -15.02 26.11 3.34
C VAL A 283 -14.77 25.11 2.21
N THR A 284 -15.37 25.36 1.03
CA THR A 284 -15.11 24.62 -0.21
C THR A 284 -13.64 24.67 -0.58
N GLY A 285 -13.01 25.85 -0.61
CA GLY A 285 -11.58 26.02 -0.88
C GLY A 285 -10.67 25.21 0.05
N TYR A 286 -10.95 25.24 1.36
CA TYR A 286 -10.23 24.46 2.37
C TYR A 286 -10.32 22.94 2.12
N LEU A 287 -11.52 22.42 1.81
CA LEU A 287 -11.71 21.01 1.48
C LEU A 287 -11.01 20.63 0.16
N MET A 288 -11.06 21.51 -0.84
CA MET A 288 -10.39 21.29 -2.13
C MET A 288 -8.85 21.32 -2.01
N ARG A 289 -8.32 22.09 -1.05
CA ARG A 289 -6.90 22.10 -0.70
C ARG A 289 -6.50 20.81 0.04
N ASN A 290 -7.35 20.30 0.93
CA ASN A 290 -7.07 19.06 1.66
C ASN A 290 -7.04 17.83 0.73
N VAL A 291 -8.02 17.65 -0.16
CA VAL A 291 -7.97 16.52 -1.12
C VAL A 291 -6.76 16.61 -2.07
N GLN A 292 -6.31 17.81 -2.43
CA GLN A 292 -5.05 17.99 -3.17
C GLN A 292 -3.82 17.61 -2.35
N TRP A 293 -3.80 17.89 -1.05
CA TRP A 293 -2.71 17.48 -0.15
C TRP A 293 -2.59 15.96 -0.05
N TYR A 294 -3.71 15.23 0.10
CA TYR A 294 -3.74 13.77 0.04
C TYR A 294 -3.15 13.23 -1.28
N LEU A 295 -3.53 13.80 -2.42
CA LEU A 295 -3.11 13.34 -3.76
C LEU A 295 -1.67 13.70 -4.12
N GLN A 296 -1.19 14.89 -3.73
CA GLN A 296 0.12 15.43 -4.11
C GLN A 296 1.20 15.17 -3.06
N THR A 297 0.88 15.27 -1.77
CA THR A 297 1.83 15.08 -0.66
C THR A 297 1.96 13.59 -0.33
N LEU A 298 0.87 12.95 0.10
CA LEU A 298 0.90 11.53 0.49
C LEU A 298 1.07 10.64 -0.74
N GLY A 299 0.19 10.83 -1.74
CA GLY A 299 0.24 10.12 -3.01
C GLY A 299 -0.87 9.09 -3.22
N VAL A 300 -2.00 9.22 -2.52
CA VAL A 300 -3.15 8.32 -2.76
C VAL A 300 -3.64 8.47 -4.21
N ASP A 301 -4.22 7.41 -4.78
CA ASP A 301 -4.65 7.40 -6.18
C ASP A 301 -6.11 7.86 -6.36
N GLY A 302 -6.84 8.05 -5.25
CA GLY A 302 -8.28 8.30 -5.30
C GLY A 302 -8.97 8.29 -3.95
N PHE A 303 -10.31 8.36 -4.01
CA PHE A 303 -11.19 8.44 -2.84
C PHE A 303 -12.47 7.61 -2.99
N ARG A 304 -12.95 7.04 -1.88
CA ARG A 304 -14.37 6.69 -1.71
C ARG A 304 -15.02 7.89 -1.02
N LEU A 305 -15.96 8.55 -1.68
CA LEU A 305 -16.64 9.72 -1.13
C LEU A 305 -17.84 9.27 -0.29
N ASP A 306 -17.79 9.60 0.99
CA ASP A 306 -18.80 9.23 1.98
C ASP A 306 -20.11 10.02 1.82
N ALA A 307 -21.24 9.35 2.09
CA ALA A 307 -22.56 9.95 2.30
C ALA A 307 -22.98 11.06 1.30
N THR A 308 -22.62 10.99 0.01
CA THR A 308 -22.75 12.14 -0.92
C THR A 308 -24.19 12.55 -1.25
N LYS A 309 -25.16 11.68 -0.96
CA LYS A 309 -26.59 11.99 -0.98
C LYS A 309 -27.01 12.98 0.12
N ASN A 310 -26.20 13.16 1.14
CA ASN A 310 -26.44 13.99 2.32
C ASN A 310 -25.53 15.23 2.37
N MET A 311 -25.24 15.80 1.20
CA MET A 311 -24.55 17.08 1.01
C MET A 311 -25.00 17.75 -0.29
N GLU A 312 -24.68 19.03 -0.47
CA GLU A 312 -24.96 19.82 -1.69
C GLU A 312 -24.01 19.42 -2.87
N TRP A 313 -24.05 18.15 -3.28
CA TRP A 313 -23.08 17.55 -4.20
C TRP A 313 -23.05 18.21 -5.59
N GLN A 314 -24.18 18.77 -6.06
CA GLN A 314 -24.28 19.52 -7.31
C GLN A 314 -23.46 20.81 -7.27
N VAL A 315 -23.29 21.40 -6.08
CA VAL A 315 -22.41 22.55 -5.84
C VAL A 315 -20.96 22.08 -5.70
N MET A 316 -20.73 20.97 -5.00
CA MET A 316 -19.39 20.53 -4.60
C MET A 316 -18.59 19.77 -5.68
N PHE A 317 -19.21 18.89 -6.47
CA PHE A 317 -18.50 18.12 -7.48
C PHE A 317 -17.79 18.97 -8.56
N PRO A 318 -18.38 20.08 -9.07
CA PRO A 318 -17.68 21.02 -9.94
C PRO A 318 -16.33 21.53 -9.39
N TYR A 319 -16.20 21.71 -8.08
CA TYR A 319 -14.95 22.10 -7.44
C TYR A 319 -14.04 20.90 -7.13
N TYR A 320 -14.62 19.77 -6.71
CA TYR A 320 -13.89 18.52 -6.46
C TYR A 320 -13.16 18.03 -7.71
N ASN A 321 -13.87 17.97 -8.85
CA ASN A 321 -13.30 17.58 -10.13
C ASN A 321 -12.13 18.47 -10.53
N GLN A 322 -12.25 19.78 -10.30
CA GLN A 322 -11.20 20.76 -10.56
C GLN A 322 -9.99 20.59 -9.62
N ALA A 323 -10.21 20.21 -8.37
CA ALA A 323 -9.15 19.98 -7.38
C ALA A 323 -8.38 18.69 -7.65
N VAL A 324 -9.04 17.61 -8.07
CA VAL A 324 -8.39 16.32 -8.34
C VAL A 324 -7.82 16.20 -9.76
N TYR A 325 -8.28 17.04 -10.71
CA TYR A 325 -7.82 17.01 -12.09
C TYR A 325 -6.31 17.26 -12.19
N ARG A 326 -5.58 16.23 -12.63
CA ARG A 326 -4.11 16.21 -12.76
C ARG A 326 -3.37 16.49 -11.43
N ALA A 327 -3.98 16.12 -10.30
CA ALA A 327 -3.37 16.26 -8.97
C ALA A 327 -2.67 14.98 -8.46
N SER A 328 -2.69 13.86 -9.19
CA SER A 328 -1.97 12.65 -8.74
C SER A 328 -0.45 12.84 -8.76
N LYS A 329 0.20 12.46 -7.66
CA LYS A 329 1.67 12.27 -7.55
C LYS A 329 2.22 11.17 -8.47
N ASN A 330 1.35 10.25 -8.93
CA ASN A 330 1.73 8.97 -9.52
C ASN A 330 1.65 8.99 -11.04
N TYR A 331 2.48 8.18 -11.70
CA TYR A 331 2.60 8.09 -13.16
C TYR A 331 2.51 6.64 -13.62
N TYR A 332 2.00 6.44 -14.84
CA TYR A 332 2.11 5.18 -15.56
C TYR A 332 3.51 5.03 -16.18
N LEU A 333 3.90 3.79 -16.51
CA LEU A 333 5.23 3.44 -17.07
C LEU A 333 5.50 4.02 -18.48
N ASN A 334 4.50 4.63 -19.11
CA ASN A 334 4.64 5.41 -20.35
C ASN A 334 4.92 6.91 -20.12
N GLY A 335 4.99 7.37 -18.87
CA GLY A 335 5.18 8.77 -18.50
C GLY A 335 3.89 9.61 -18.44
N VAL A 336 2.72 9.02 -18.65
CA VAL A 336 1.43 9.69 -18.46
C VAL A 336 1.11 9.73 -16.96
N GLN A 337 0.77 10.92 -16.45
CA GLN A 337 0.30 11.11 -15.07
C GLN A 337 -1.01 10.32 -14.85
N LYS A 338 -1.12 9.54 -13.76
CA LYS A 338 -2.35 8.78 -13.47
C LYS A 338 -3.54 9.75 -13.35
N PRO A 339 -4.70 9.47 -13.99
CA PRO A 339 -5.94 10.14 -13.63
C PRO A 339 -6.35 9.68 -12.23
N VAL A 340 -6.73 10.63 -11.37
CA VAL A 340 -7.34 10.32 -10.08
C VAL A 340 -8.68 9.63 -10.34
N TYR A 341 -8.99 8.57 -9.60
CA TYR A 341 -10.30 7.91 -9.63
C TYR A 341 -11.05 8.14 -8.33
N ALA A 342 -12.38 8.27 -8.40
CA ALA A 342 -13.21 8.30 -7.21
C ALA A 342 -14.54 7.60 -7.46
N TYR A 343 -15.18 7.16 -6.39
CA TYR A 343 -16.55 6.64 -6.41
C TYR A 343 -17.26 7.04 -5.12
N GLN A 344 -18.58 7.24 -5.20
CA GLN A 344 -19.35 7.80 -4.10
C GLN A 344 -20.39 6.86 -3.51
N GLU A 345 -20.72 7.08 -2.24
CA GLU A 345 -21.86 6.47 -1.58
C GLU A 345 -23.13 7.33 -1.72
N TYR A 346 -23.80 7.21 -2.86
CA TYR A 346 -25.14 7.79 -3.05
C TYR A 346 -26.21 6.74 -2.73
N TYR A 347 -26.57 6.58 -1.45
CA TYR A 347 -27.45 5.52 -0.95
C TYR A 347 -28.89 5.59 -1.52
N ASN A 348 -29.12 5.02 -2.70
CA ASN A 348 -30.41 5.07 -3.40
C ASN A 348 -30.58 3.89 -4.39
N GLY A 349 -31.67 3.13 -4.27
CA GLY A 349 -31.92 1.96 -5.11
C GLY A 349 -32.53 2.22 -6.49
N ASN A 350 -32.76 3.47 -6.88
CA ASN A 350 -33.27 3.83 -8.21
C ASN A 350 -32.14 4.46 -9.05
N PRO A 351 -31.71 3.84 -10.17
CA PRO A 351 -30.66 4.38 -11.03
C PRO A 351 -30.89 5.84 -11.46
N ALA A 352 -32.15 6.25 -11.69
CA ALA A 352 -32.47 7.62 -12.12
C ALA A 352 -32.11 8.70 -11.07
N ASN A 353 -31.96 8.32 -9.80
CA ASN A 353 -31.53 9.21 -8.73
C ASN A 353 -30.01 9.25 -8.55
N VAL A 354 -29.30 8.19 -8.97
CA VAL A 354 -27.84 8.01 -8.76
C VAL A 354 -27.04 8.47 -9.98
N LEU A 355 -27.50 8.12 -11.18
CA LEU A 355 -26.82 8.44 -12.45
C LEU A 355 -26.53 9.95 -12.66
N PRO A 356 -27.36 10.91 -12.21
CA PRO A 356 -27.02 12.33 -12.29
C PRO A 356 -25.77 12.75 -11.50
N ALA A 357 -25.35 11.95 -10.52
CA ALA A 357 -24.17 12.19 -9.69
C ALA A 357 -22.89 11.48 -10.21
N VAL A 358 -23.00 10.66 -11.26
CA VAL A 358 -21.88 9.97 -11.91
C VAL A 358 -21.30 10.87 -13.00
N GLU A 359 -20.02 11.24 -12.86
CA GLU A 359 -19.34 12.19 -13.73
C GLU A 359 -18.03 11.58 -14.25
N LYS A 360 -18.09 10.88 -15.38
CA LYS A 360 -16.94 10.15 -15.96
C LYS A 360 -16.60 10.61 -17.37
N SER A 361 -15.35 11.01 -17.56
CA SER A 361 -14.77 11.32 -18.86
C SER A 361 -14.25 10.06 -19.56
N ALA A 362 -14.27 10.07 -20.90
CA ALA A 362 -13.59 9.05 -21.69
C ALA A 362 -12.06 9.14 -21.50
N MET A 363 -11.41 7.97 -21.43
CA MET A 363 -9.96 7.82 -21.36
C MET A 363 -9.41 7.28 -22.68
N ASN A 364 -8.21 7.71 -23.04
CA ASN A 364 -7.40 7.11 -24.11
C ASN A 364 -6.75 5.80 -23.62
N PRO A 365 -6.35 4.89 -24.53
CA PRO A 365 -5.65 3.66 -24.16
C PRO A 365 -4.33 3.88 -23.40
N ASP A 366 -3.67 5.02 -23.58
CA ASP A 366 -2.44 5.38 -22.86
C ASP A 366 -2.67 5.84 -21.40
N GLY A 367 -3.92 5.87 -20.94
CA GLY A 367 -4.31 6.32 -19.60
C GLY A 367 -4.53 7.83 -19.48
N SER A 368 -4.31 8.61 -20.54
CA SER A 368 -4.65 10.04 -20.55
C SER A 368 -6.15 10.26 -20.76
N PHE A 369 -6.69 11.40 -20.33
CA PHE A 369 -8.06 11.77 -20.68
C PHE A 369 -8.20 12.02 -22.19
N ALA A 370 -9.31 11.59 -22.79
CA ALA A 370 -9.58 11.74 -24.23
C ALA A 370 -10.03 13.17 -24.66
N GLY A 371 -9.96 14.15 -23.74
CA GLY A 371 -10.36 15.53 -23.99
C GLY A 371 -9.19 16.50 -24.10
N ASN A 372 -9.43 17.77 -23.81
CA ASN A 372 -8.43 18.82 -23.93
C ASN A 372 -7.70 19.02 -22.58
N VAL A 373 -6.37 19.03 -22.59
CA VAL A 373 -5.49 18.99 -21.39
C VAL A 373 -5.54 20.27 -20.53
N GLY A 374 -6.27 21.30 -21.00
CA GLY A 374 -6.60 22.53 -20.27
C GLY A 374 -8.08 22.62 -19.83
N THR A 375 -8.86 21.55 -19.93
CA THR A 375 -10.26 21.48 -19.46
C THR A 375 -10.36 20.49 -18.31
N VAL A 376 -11.07 20.84 -17.23
CA VAL A 376 -11.36 19.92 -16.13
C VAL A 376 -12.16 18.73 -16.67
N GLN A 377 -11.68 17.52 -16.38
CA GLN A 377 -12.30 16.26 -16.81
C GLN A 377 -12.55 15.36 -15.60
N PRO A 378 -13.81 15.08 -15.24
CA PRO A 378 -14.15 14.28 -14.07
C PRO A 378 -13.95 12.78 -14.31
N ASN A 379 -13.77 12.04 -13.21
CA ASN A 379 -13.59 10.59 -13.18
C ASN A 379 -14.21 10.00 -11.89
N LEU A 380 -15.46 10.39 -11.63
CA LEU A 380 -16.22 10.11 -10.42
C LEU A 380 -17.37 9.13 -10.70
N ASP A 381 -17.36 7.99 -10.03
CA ASP A 381 -18.34 6.91 -10.13
C ASP A 381 -19.34 6.92 -8.95
N ALA A 382 -20.19 5.89 -8.88
CA ALA A 382 -21.01 5.59 -7.71
C ALA A 382 -21.02 4.10 -7.37
N LEU A 383 -21.26 3.76 -6.10
CA LEU A 383 -21.62 2.41 -5.69
C LEU A 383 -22.96 1.99 -6.33
N ASP A 384 -23.02 0.78 -6.89
CA ASP A 384 -24.19 0.25 -7.60
C ASP A 384 -25.26 -0.25 -6.63
N PHE A 385 -25.81 0.67 -5.83
CA PHE A 385 -26.91 0.42 -4.91
C PHE A 385 -28.14 -0.23 -5.56
N PRO A 386 -28.56 0.13 -6.80
CA PRO A 386 -29.62 -0.59 -7.50
C PRO A 386 -29.34 -2.09 -7.64
N LEU A 387 -28.11 -2.47 -8.03
CA LEU A 387 -27.68 -3.87 -8.10
C LEU A 387 -27.64 -4.53 -6.72
N PHE A 388 -27.07 -3.85 -5.71
CA PHE A 388 -27.02 -4.36 -4.34
C PHE A 388 -28.43 -4.70 -3.80
N PHE A 389 -29.40 -3.79 -3.93
CA PHE A 389 -30.78 -4.04 -3.49
C PHE A 389 -31.48 -5.10 -4.35
N ALA A 390 -31.15 -5.20 -5.64
CA ALA A 390 -31.66 -6.26 -6.51
C ALA A 390 -31.18 -7.65 -6.05
N LEU A 391 -29.89 -7.78 -5.72
CA LEU A 391 -29.29 -9.01 -5.19
C LEU A 391 -29.91 -9.35 -3.83
N GLN A 392 -29.96 -8.41 -2.89
CA GLN A 392 -30.62 -8.59 -1.59
C GLN A 392 -32.07 -9.10 -1.71
N SER A 393 -32.86 -8.50 -2.62
CA SER A 393 -34.28 -8.83 -2.78
C SER A 393 -34.54 -10.16 -3.50
N ASN A 394 -33.58 -10.68 -4.28
CA ASN A 394 -33.78 -11.82 -5.19
C ASN A 394 -32.79 -12.98 -5.00
N LEU A 395 -31.90 -12.91 -4.00
CA LEU A 395 -30.98 -13.99 -3.60
C LEU A 395 -31.23 -14.41 -2.14
N THR A 396 -32.51 -14.58 -1.80
CA THR A 396 -33.00 -14.91 -0.45
C THR A 396 -32.98 -16.41 -0.18
N GLY A 397 -32.94 -16.80 1.10
CA GLY A 397 -33.05 -18.22 1.49
C GLY A 397 -34.42 -18.85 1.23
N ASN A 398 -35.47 -18.04 1.07
CA ASN A 398 -36.83 -18.50 0.80
C ASN A 398 -36.98 -19.13 -0.60
N GLY A 399 -36.14 -18.74 -1.58
CA GLY A 399 -36.12 -19.33 -2.93
C GLY A 399 -37.30 -18.95 -3.84
N PHE A 400 -38.54 -19.06 -3.36
CA PHE A 400 -39.76 -18.87 -4.16
C PHE A 400 -39.90 -17.47 -4.79
N THR A 401 -39.36 -16.45 -4.14
CA THR A 401 -39.37 -15.05 -4.60
C THR A 401 -38.13 -14.66 -5.40
N ASN A 402 -37.11 -15.53 -5.47
CA ASN A 402 -35.89 -15.26 -6.20
C ASN A 402 -36.17 -15.26 -7.71
N SER A 403 -35.58 -14.32 -8.46
CA SER A 403 -35.84 -14.14 -9.89
C SER A 403 -34.72 -13.36 -10.57
N TRP A 404 -34.00 -13.97 -11.52
CA TRP A 404 -32.96 -13.26 -12.29
C TRP A 404 -33.52 -12.16 -13.18
N TYR A 405 -34.78 -12.24 -13.60
CA TYR A 405 -35.47 -11.17 -14.35
C TYR A 405 -35.52 -9.85 -13.58
N ASN A 406 -35.48 -9.89 -12.24
CA ASN A 406 -35.49 -8.72 -11.37
C ASN A 406 -34.08 -8.19 -11.05
N VAL A 407 -33.03 -8.93 -11.43
CA VAL A 407 -31.63 -8.63 -11.10
C VAL A 407 -30.88 -8.05 -12.30
N VAL A 408 -30.90 -8.75 -13.45
CA VAL A 408 -29.99 -8.45 -14.57
C VAL A 408 -30.13 -7.00 -15.06
N GLY A 409 -31.35 -6.51 -15.23
CA GLY A 409 -31.58 -5.13 -15.70
C GLY A 409 -31.58 -4.05 -14.60
N ASN A 410 -31.36 -4.40 -13.32
CA ASN A 410 -31.49 -3.45 -12.20
C ASN A 410 -30.11 -3.11 -11.62
N THR A 411 -29.40 -2.23 -12.31
CA THR A 411 -28.01 -1.81 -12.07
C THR A 411 -27.83 -0.40 -12.64
N LEU A 412 -26.80 0.34 -12.21
CA LEU A 412 -26.38 1.58 -12.87
C LEU A 412 -25.87 1.38 -14.31
N ASP A 413 -25.48 0.16 -14.68
CA ASP A 413 -24.97 -0.21 -16.01
C ASP A 413 -25.79 -1.38 -16.61
N PRO A 414 -27.06 -1.14 -17.03
CA PRO A 414 -27.96 -2.17 -17.53
C PRO A 414 -27.60 -2.67 -18.94
N GLY A 415 -26.61 -2.06 -19.59
CA GLY A 415 -25.95 -2.60 -20.78
C GLY A 415 -24.76 -3.51 -20.46
N HIS A 416 -24.38 -3.63 -19.18
CA HIS A 416 -23.19 -4.32 -18.69
C HIS A 416 -21.94 -3.96 -19.50
N THR A 417 -21.76 -2.66 -19.74
CA THR A 417 -20.67 -2.10 -20.54
C THR A 417 -19.36 -1.95 -19.75
N GLY A 418 -19.44 -1.98 -18.42
CA GLY A 418 -18.36 -1.76 -17.48
C GLY A 418 -17.97 -0.30 -17.24
N ASN A 419 -18.65 0.65 -17.88
CA ASN A 419 -18.28 2.07 -17.82
C ASN A 419 -18.77 2.79 -16.55
N VAL A 420 -19.78 2.26 -15.86
CA VAL A 420 -20.47 2.90 -14.72
C VAL A 420 -20.77 1.87 -13.63
N GLY A 421 -20.74 2.32 -12.38
CA GLY A 421 -21.17 1.58 -11.20
C GLY A 421 -20.08 0.65 -10.66
N VAL A 422 -19.56 0.98 -9.48
CA VAL A 422 -18.76 0.07 -8.66
C VAL A 422 -19.70 -0.96 -8.04
N LYS A 423 -19.58 -2.20 -8.49
CA LYS A 423 -20.47 -3.31 -8.12
C LYS A 423 -19.98 -3.90 -6.81
N PHE A 424 -20.89 -4.31 -5.93
CA PHE A 424 -20.57 -4.85 -4.62
C PHE A 424 -21.72 -5.72 -4.09
N VAL A 425 -21.38 -6.71 -3.27
CA VAL A 425 -22.35 -7.64 -2.62
C VAL A 425 -22.58 -7.32 -1.14
N GLN A 426 -21.62 -6.68 -0.48
CA GLN A 426 -21.68 -6.21 0.91
C GLN A 426 -20.63 -5.10 1.15
N SER A 427 -20.83 -4.30 2.19
CA SER A 427 -19.95 -3.20 2.62
C SER A 427 -19.86 -3.15 4.15
N ALA A 428 -19.02 -2.26 4.69
CA ALA A 428 -18.98 -1.94 6.12
C ALA A 428 -20.35 -1.59 6.73
N ASP A 429 -21.24 -0.99 5.95
CA ASP A 429 -22.56 -0.52 6.36
C ASP A 429 -23.68 -1.52 6.05
N ASN A 430 -23.46 -2.44 5.11
CA ASN A 430 -24.50 -3.33 4.58
C ASN A 430 -24.00 -4.78 4.41
N GLY A 431 -24.49 -5.70 5.23
CA GLY A 431 -24.25 -7.15 5.08
C GLY A 431 -24.78 -7.73 3.75
N SER A 432 -24.43 -8.99 3.47
CA SER A 432 -24.69 -9.66 2.19
C SER A 432 -26.09 -10.27 2.05
N PRO A 433 -26.53 -10.57 0.79
CA PRO A 433 -27.64 -11.48 0.53
C PRO A 433 -27.34 -12.89 1.03
N TYR A 434 -28.40 -13.65 1.34
CA TYR A 434 -28.30 -15.02 1.85
C TYR A 434 -27.51 -15.98 0.93
N LEU A 435 -27.60 -15.80 -0.40
CA LEU A 435 -26.78 -16.55 -1.36
C LEU A 435 -25.51 -15.77 -1.75
N SER A 436 -24.73 -15.34 -0.76
CA SER A 436 -23.57 -14.44 -0.90
C SER A 436 -22.54 -14.91 -1.95
N ASN A 437 -22.26 -16.21 -2.04
CA ASN A 437 -21.35 -16.76 -3.05
C ASN A 437 -21.91 -16.70 -4.48
N VAL A 438 -23.22 -16.90 -4.66
CA VAL A 438 -23.88 -16.75 -5.97
C VAL A 438 -23.92 -15.28 -6.38
N ALA A 439 -24.10 -14.38 -5.41
CA ALA A 439 -24.03 -12.93 -5.61
C ALA A 439 -22.61 -12.50 -6.02
N ALA A 440 -21.57 -12.97 -5.32
CA ALA A 440 -20.17 -12.66 -5.61
C ALA A 440 -19.72 -13.21 -6.97
N ALA A 441 -20.13 -14.43 -7.33
CA ALA A 441 -19.85 -15.02 -8.63
C ALA A 441 -20.51 -14.24 -9.79
N TYR A 442 -21.68 -13.62 -9.55
CA TYR A 442 -22.30 -12.70 -10.51
C TYR A 442 -21.52 -11.38 -10.60
N GLU A 443 -21.34 -10.70 -9.46
CA GLU A 443 -20.69 -9.39 -9.34
C GLU A 443 -19.28 -9.40 -9.96
N LEU A 444 -18.42 -10.31 -9.52
CA LEU A 444 -17.02 -10.38 -9.95
C LEU A 444 -16.88 -10.76 -11.42
N MET A 445 -17.85 -11.47 -12.01
CA MET A 445 -17.81 -11.79 -13.43
C MET A 445 -18.51 -10.75 -14.32
N LEU A 446 -19.13 -9.69 -13.79
CA LEU A 446 -19.63 -8.57 -14.61
C LEU A 446 -18.48 -7.66 -15.09
N PRO A 447 -18.61 -7.02 -16.28
CA PRO A 447 -17.69 -5.97 -16.72
C PRO A 447 -17.70 -4.75 -15.79
N GLY A 448 -16.57 -4.04 -15.73
CA GLY A 448 -16.41 -2.80 -14.97
C GLY A 448 -15.82 -2.99 -13.56
N GLN A 449 -16.00 -2.01 -12.70
CA GLN A 449 -15.47 -2.00 -11.33
C GLN A 449 -16.26 -2.93 -10.40
N ALA A 450 -15.55 -3.60 -9.49
CA ALA A 450 -16.08 -4.56 -8.52
C ALA A 450 -15.38 -4.38 -7.16
N LEU A 451 -16.07 -4.64 -6.05
CA LEU A 451 -15.60 -4.34 -4.69
C LEU A 451 -16.02 -5.44 -3.71
N VAL A 452 -15.01 -6.01 -3.05
CA VAL A 452 -15.17 -7.00 -1.97
C VAL A 452 -14.85 -6.35 -0.63
N TYR A 453 -15.77 -6.43 0.31
CA TYR A 453 -15.57 -5.97 1.67
C TYR A 453 -14.91 -7.04 2.55
N TYR A 454 -13.77 -6.70 3.13
CA TYR A 454 -13.04 -7.47 4.14
C TYR A 454 -12.94 -6.66 5.43
N ASN A 455 -13.49 -7.23 6.50
CA ASN A 455 -13.18 -6.80 7.85
C ASN A 455 -11.97 -7.60 8.31
N GLY A 456 -10.91 -6.91 8.75
CA GLY A 456 -9.74 -7.53 9.33
C GLY A 456 -9.98 -8.10 10.72
N GLU A 457 -11.07 -7.70 11.39
CA GLU A 457 -11.56 -8.28 12.66
C GLU A 457 -10.49 -8.39 13.77
N THR A 458 -9.39 -7.62 13.74
CA THR A 458 -8.28 -7.87 14.67
C THR A 458 -8.65 -7.50 16.11
N ALA A 459 -7.92 -8.04 17.09
CA ALA A 459 -8.24 -7.93 18.51
C ALA A 459 -8.42 -6.50 19.05
N GLN A 460 -7.92 -5.48 18.34
CA GLN A 460 -8.15 -4.07 18.65
C GLN A 460 -9.58 -3.60 18.30
N TYR A 461 -10.17 -4.10 17.22
CA TYR A 461 -11.44 -3.60 16.67
C TYR A 461 -12.63 -4.51 17.01
N GLY A 462 -12.41 -5.82 17.07
CA GLY A 462 -13.48 -6.80 17.29
C GLY A 462 -14.60 -6.68 16.25
N ASN A 463 -15.84 -6.61 16.73
CA ASN A 463 -17.03 -6.53 15.87
C ASN A 463 -17.18 -5.14 15.26
N PHE A 464 -16.73 -4.99 14.01
CA PHE A 464 -17.10 -3.88 13.13
C PHE A 464 -18.62 -3.96 12.80
N PRO A 465 -19.32 -2.88 12.38
CA PRO A 465 -20.79 -2.90 12.26
C PRO A 465 -21.39 -3.96 11.33
N ASN A 466 -20.65 -4.43 10.32
CA ASN A 466 -20.97 -5.63 9.55
C ASN A 466 -19.72 -6.50 9.42
N GLN A 467 -19.89 -7.83 9.47
CA GLN A 467 -18.83 -8.80 9.22
C GLN A 467 -18.43 -8.81 7.73
N GLY A 468 -17.14 -8.88 7.46
CA GLY A 468 -16.59 -8.95 6.11
C GLY A 468 -16.72 -10.33 5.46
N ARG A 469 -16.12 -10.48 4.28
CA ARG A 469 -15.82 -11.80 3.72
C ARG A 469 -14.60 -12.37 4.44
N GLU A 470 -14.81 -13.23 5.43
CA GLU A 470 -13.72 -13.87 6.21
C GLU A 470 -12.71 -14.63 5.32
N ASP A 471 -13.17 -15.11 4.15
CA ASP A 471 -12.37 -15.78 3.11
C ASP A 471 -11.83 -14.85 2.01
N ALA A 472 -11.93 -13.51 2.15
CA ALA A 472 -11.49 -12.54 1.15
C ALA A 472 -10.01 -12.66 0.79
N LEU A 473 -9.16 -12.92 1.79
CA LEU A 473 -7.73 -13.20 1.64
C LEU A 473 -7.42 -14.72 1.64
N GLY A 474 -8.45 -15.56 1.77
CA GLY A 474 -8.33 -17.01 1.93
C GLY A 474 -8.06 -17.42 3.39
N GLY A 475 -7.37 -18.55 3.58
CA GLY A 475 -6.96 -19.03 4.90
C GLY A 475 -7.93 -20.04 5.49
N VAL A 476 -8.19 -19.96 6.81
CA VAL A 476 -8.95 -20.98 7.56
C VAL A 476 -10.42 -21.07 7.13
N TYR A 477 -10.97 -19.98 6.60
CA TYR A 477 -12.34 -19.86 6.11
C TYR A 477 -12.55 -20.37 4.67
N GLY A 478 -11.49 -20.89 4.04
CA GLY A 478 -11.52 -21.46 2.70
C GLY A 478 -10.97 -20.53 1.62
N SER A 479 -11.30 -20.84 0.37
CA SER A 479 -10.65 -20.27 -0.83
C SER A 479 -11.67 -19.89 -1.92
N THR A 480 -12.86 -19.43 -1.53
CA THR A 480 -13.92 -19.03 -2.49
C THR A 480 -13.63 -17.68 -3.15
N MET A 481 -12.94 -16.77 -2.46
CA MET A 481 -12.59 -15.45 -3.00
C MET A 481 -11.12 -15.43 -3.46
N ALA A 482 -10.19 -15.70 -2.55
CA ALA A 482 -8.76 -15.77 -2.84
C ALA A 482 -8.30 -17.14 -3.36
N ASN A 483 -7.31 -17.12 -4.25
CA ASN A 483 -6.60 -18.30 -4.74
C ASN A 483 -5.17 -18.33 -4.18
N ASN A 484 -4.99 -18.87 -2.97
CA ASN A 484 -3.66 -18.97 -2.35
C ASN A 484 -2.95 -20.24 -2.85
N VAL A 485 -2.40 -20.16 -4.08
CA VAL A 485 -1.66 -21.26 -4.73
C VAL A 485 -0.56 -21.80 -3.80
N PRO A 486 -0.60 -23.08 -3.37
CA PRO A 486 0.33 -23.59 -2.37
C PRO A 486 1.79 -23.57 -2.83
N ALA A 487 2.59 -22.71 -2.19
CA ALA A 487 4.03 -22.67 -2.36
C ALA A 487 4.72 -23.70 -1.44
N THR A 488 5.61 -24.52 -2.01
CA THR A 488 6.36 -25.55 -1.28
C THR A 488 7.83 -25.14 -1.16
N TYR A 489 8.35 -25.07 0.06
CA TYR A 489 9.78 -24.81 0.31
C TYR A 489 10.58 -26.11 0.46
N ASN A 490 11.73 -26.18 -0.22
CA ASN A 490 12.72 -27.24 -0.06
C ASN A 490 14.04 -26.66 0.50
N PRO A 491 14.35 -26.85 1.79
CA PRO A 491 15.56 -26.28 2.41
C PRO A 491 16.87 -26.94 1.97
N VAL A 492 16.82 -28.15 1.37
CA VAL A 492 18.01 -28.84 0.87
C VAL A 492 18.39 -28.33 -0.52
N ALA A 493 17.40 -28.02 -1.36
CA ALA A 493 17.62 -27.41 -2.67
C ALA A 493 17.68 -25.87 -2.65
N GLN A 494 17.26 -25.24 -1.55
CA GLN A 494 17.04 -23.80 -1.44
C GLN A 494 16.09 -23.27 -2.52
N THR A 495 14.96 -23.96 -2.69
CA THR A 495 13.95 -23.63 -3.70
C THR A 495 12.56 -23.44 -3.11
N VAL A 496 11.81 -22.46 -3.60
CA VAL A 496 10.35 -22.37 -3.44
C VAL A 496 9.69 -22.71 -4.77
N THR A 497 8.65 -23.53 -4.73
CA THR A 497 8.00 -24.08 -5.92
C THR A 497 6.48 -23.94 -5.80
N LEU A 498 5.84 -23.40 -6.84
CA LEU A 498 4.39 -23.22 -6.96
C LEU A 498 3.91 -24.00 -8.19
N THR A 499 2.94 -24.90 -7.99
CA THR A 499 2.35 -25.69 -9.08
C THR A 499 0.92 -25.23 -9.33
N HIS A 500 0.55 -25.09 -10.60
CA HIS A 500 -0.75 -24.56 -11.00
C HIS A 500 -1.38 -25.40 -12.11
N ASN A 501 -2.66 -25.70 -11.95
CA ASN A 501 -3.52 -26.52 -12.82
C ASN A 501 -4.79 -25.73 -13.21
N ASN A 502 -5.70 -26.33 -13.97
CA ASN A 502 -6.93 -25.66 -14.43
C ASN A 502 -8.08 -25.55 -13.41
N GLU A 503 -7.97 -26.10 -12.20
CA GLU A 503 -9.03 -26.07 -11.17
C GLU A 503 -8.61 -25.09 -10.05
N ILE A 504 -9.27 -23.93 -9.96
CA ILE A 504 -8.78 -22.73 -9.25
C ILE A 504 -9.94 -22.03 -8.50
N SER A 505 -10.16 -22.35 -7.23
CA SER A 505 -11.44 -22.05 -6.55
C SER A 505 -11.78 -20.57 -6.30
N GLY A 506 -10.81 -19.65 -6.44
CA GLY A 506 -10.94 -18.24 -6.01
C GLY A 506 -11.60 -17.34 -7.05
N LEU A 507 -12.77 -16.78 -6.76
CA LEU A 507 -13.53 -15.90 -7.66
C LEU A 507 -12.80 -14.61 -8.08
N VAL A 508 -11.88 -14.08 -7.24
CA VAL A 508 -11.08 -12.89 -7.59
C VAL A 508 -10.01 -13.20 -8.64
N ASP A 509 -9.37 -14.37 -8.51
CA ASP A 509 -8.42 -14.90 -9.47
C ASP A 509 -9.11 -15.28 -10.80
N ILE A 510 -10.24 -15.99 -10.74
CA ILE A 510 -11.09 -16.31 -11.92
C ILE A 510 -11.48 -15.02 -12.66
N ARG A 511 -11.87 -13.96 -11.92
CA ARG A 511 -12.12 -12.64 -12.52
C ARG A 511 -10.88 -12.10 -13.22
N ASN A 512 -9.71 -12.07 -12.58
CA ASN A 512 -8.50 -11.51 -13.21
C ASN A 512 -8.16 -12.22 -14.53
N ARG A 513 -8.24 -13.55 -14.57
CA ARG A 513 -7.92 -14.36 -15.77
C ARG A 513 -8.98 -14.27 -16.88
N TYR A 514 -10.27 -14.19 -16.52
CA TYR A 514 -11.39 -14.39 -17.47
C TYR A 514 -12.40 -13.23 -17.55
N SER A 515 -12.11 -12.07 -16.96
CA SER A 515 -12.96 -10.86 -17.06
C SER A 515 -12.63 -9.95 -18.25
N SER A 516 -12.06 -10.52 -19.31
CA SER A 516 -11.93 -9.92 -20.64
C SER A 516 -13.20 -10.19 -21.48
N GLY A 517 -13.52 -9.27 -22.40
CA GLY A 517 -14.67 -9.40 -23.31
C GLY A 517 -15.99 -8.89 -22.73
N GLY A 518 -16.92 -8.54 -23.62
CA GLY A 518 -18.23 -7.98 -23.25
C GLY A 518 -19.15 -9.00 -22.57
N TYR A 519 -20.17 -8.51 -21.87
CA TYR A 519 -21.26 -9.35 -21.35
C TYR A 519 -22.22 -9.74 -22.48
N ILE A 520 -22.57 -11.03 -22.57
CA ILE A 520 -23.61 -11.53 -23.48
C ILE A 520 -24.55 -12.46 -22.70
N GLN A 521 -25.78 -12.03 -22.41
CA GLN A 521 -26.79 -12.93 -21.83
C GLN A 521 -27.09 -14.07 -22.81
N ARG A 522 -26.86 -15.31 -22.39
CA ARG A 522 -27.05 -16.52 -23.21
C ARG A 522 -28.35 -17.28 -22.89
N TYR A 523 -28.77 -17.27 -21.63
CA TYR A 523 -29.96 -17.96 -21.16
C TYR A 523 -30.51 -17.27 -19.90
N ILE A 524 -31.83 -17.12 -19.79
CA ILE A 524 -32.45 -16.63 -18.56
C ILE A 524 -33.83 -17.26 -18.33
N THR A 525 -34.02 -17.71 -17.09
CA THR A 525 -35.29 -18.13 -16.49
C THR A 525 -35.43 -17.40 -15.15
N GLN A 526 -36.51 -17.64 -14.40
CA GLN A 526 -36.60 -17.15 -13.03
C GLN A 526 -35.40 -17.61 -12.19
N ASN A 527 -35.05 -18.91 -12.27
CA ASN A 527 -34.13 -19.53 -11.33
C ASN A 527 -32.70 -19.70 -11.85
N ASN A 528 -32.54 -19.89 -13.16
CA ASN A 528 -31.26 -20.11 -13.83
C ASN A 528 -30.91 -18.96 -14.79
N LEU A 529 -29.68 -18.45 -14.71
CA LEU A 529 -29.10 -17.44 -15.58
C LEU A 529 -27.78 -17.95 -16.13
N ALA A 530 -27.56 -17.82 -17.45
CA ALA A 530 -26.24 -17.98 -18.05
C ALA A 530 -25.87 -16.77 -18.92
N TYR A 531 -24.63 -16.34 -18.81
CA TYR A 531 -24.05 -15.30 -19.65
C TYR A 531 -22.59 -15.63 -19.97
N GLU A 532 -22.14 -15.12 -21.09
CA GLU A 532 -20.77 -15.25 -21.55
C GLU A 532 -20.04 -13.91 -21.33
N ARG A 533 -18.79 -14.02 -20.88
CA ARG A 533 -17.74 -13.01 -21.11
C ARG A 533 -17.10 -13.36 -22.44
N ASP A 534 -17.36 -12.53 -23.44
CA ASP A 534 -17.21 -12.84 -24.87
C ASP A 534 -15.90 -13.58 -25.21
N ASN A 535 -16.02 -14.84 -25.64
CA ASN A 535 -14.89 -15.70 -26.00
C ASN A 535 -13.82 -15.86 -24.88
N SER A 536 -14.23 -15.70 -23.61
CA SER A 536 -13.40 -15.70 -22.40
C SER A 536 -13.92 -16.62 -21.29
N ALA A 537 -15.20 -16.55 -20.89
CA ALA A 537 -15.82 -17.51 -19.94
C ALA A 537 -17.34 -17.62 -20.10
N LEU A 538 -17.93 -18.76 -19.71
CA LEU A 538 -19.37 -18.99 -19.59
C LEU A 538 -19.73 -19.17 -18.12
N VAL A 539 -20.50 -18.23 -17.57
CA VAL A 539 -20.98 -18.24 -16.19
C VAL A 539 -22.38 -18.84 -16.14
N LEU A 540 -22.62 -19.78 -15.23
CA LEU A 540 -23.93 -20.41 -14.97
C LEU A 540 -24.31 -20.18 -13.50
N LEU A 541 -25.49 -19.61 -13.25
CA LEU A 541 -25.97 -19.28 -11.91
C LEU A 541 -27.37 -19.87 -11.65
N ASN A 542 -27.59 -20.35 -10.43
CA ASN A 542 -28.85 -20.86 -9.92
C ASN A 542 -29.17 -20.20 -8.57
N ASN A 543 -30.35 -19.59 -8.44
CA ASN A 543 -30.77 -18.90 -7.21
C ASN A 543 -31.79 -19.69 -6.36
N GLN A 544 -32.10 -20.94 -6.74
CA GLN A 544 -33.19 -21.71 -6.13
C GLN A 544 -32.67 -22.54 -4.95
N THR A 545 -33.09 -22.20 -3.74
CA THR A 545 -32.94 -23.10 -2.60
C THR A 545 -33.89 -24.29 -2.77
N GLY A 546 -33.34 -25.52 -2.87
CA GLY A 546 -34.14 -26.75 -2.91
C GLY A 546 -34.03 -27.67 -4.15
N GLY A 547 -32.92 -27.67 -4.89
CA GLY A 547 -32.49 -28.93 -5.54
C GLY A 547 -32.54 -29.07 -7.07
N PHE A 548 -33.07 -28.11 -7.84
CA PHE A 548 -33.27 -28.30 -9.29
C PHE A 548 -32.10 -27.79 -10.15
N SER A 549 -31.30 -28.73 -10.68
CA SER A 549 -30.34 -28.51 -11.76
C SER A 549 -31.02 -28.62 -13.14
N GLY A 550 -31.24 -27.48 -13.79
CA GLY A 550 -31.75 -27.46 -15.18
C GLY A 550 -30.67 -27.82 -16.21
N THR A 551 -31.07 -28.25 -17.41
CA THR A 551 -30.15 -28.49 -18.55
C THR A 551 -30.48 -27.56 -19.71
N ALA A 552 -29.46 -27.05 -20.41
CA ALA A 552 -29.64 -26.19 -21.58
C ALA A 552 -28.55 -26.41 -22.64
N SER A 553 -28.90 -26.19 -23.91
CA SER A 553 -27.92 -26.02 -25.00
C SER A 553 -27.70 -24.53 -25.22
N ILE A 554 -26.47 -24.06 -25.01
CA ILE A 554 -26.09 -22.65 -25.06
C ILE A 554 -25.24 -22.40 -26.30
N GLN A 555 -25.66 -21.45 -27.15
CA GLN A 555 -24.82 -20.88 -28.20
C GLN A 555 -23.80 -19.94 -27.58
N THR A 556 -22.50 -20.18 -27.81
CA THR A 556 -21.39 -19.32 -27.39
C THR A 556 -20.67 -18.69 -28.58
N ASN A 557 -19.69 -17.81 -28.33
CA ASN A 557 -18.76 -17.32 -29.35
C ASN A 557 -17.44 -18.14 -29.39
N PHE A 558 -17.27 -19.15 -28.53
CA PHE A 558 -16.07 -19.99 -28.52
C PHE A 558 -15.93 -20.77 -29.82
N ASN A 559 -14.75 -20.69 -30.44
CA ASN A 559 -14.42 -21.41 -31.66
C ASN A 559 -13.84 -22.79 -31.34
N SER A 560 -14.57 -23.87 -31.64
CA SER A 560 -14.19 -25.26 -31.37
C SER A 560 -12.84 -25.71 -31.93
N TYR A 561 -12.26 -24.99 -32.91
CA TYR A 561 -10.92 -25.28 -33.43
C TYR A 561 -9.81 -24.74 -32.51
N TYR A 562 -10.00 -23.56 -31.91
CA TYR A 562 -9.03 -22.93 -31.01
C TYR A 562 -9.31 -23.23 -29.53
N THR A 563 -10.57 -23.47 -29.19
CA THR A 563 -11.10 -23.80 -27.86
C THR A 563 -12.08 -24.98 -28.04
N PRO A 564 -11.58 -26.23 -28.15
CA PRO A 564 -12.43 -27.42 -28.30
C PRO A 564 -13.18 -27.79 -27.01
N TYR A 565 -12.65 -27.34 -25.86
CA TYR A 565 -13.17 -27.64 -24.53
C TYR A 565 -13.27 -26.37 -23.69
N LEU A 566 -14.21 -26.38 -22.75
CA LEU A 566 -14.19 -25.51 -21.56
C LEU A 566 -14.07 -26.39 -20.32
N ILE A 567 -13.39 -25.90 -19.28
CA ILE A 567 -13.26 -26.57 -17.98
C ILE A 567 -13.89 -25.71 -16.88
N ASP A 568 -14.57 -26.32 -15.91
CA ASP A 568 -15.02 -25.62 -14.71
C ASP A 568 -13.81 -25.21 -13.87
N VAL A 569 -13.56 -23.91 -13.78
CA VAL A 569 -12.46 -23.39 -12.97
C VAL A 569 -12.83 -23.30 -11.49
N THR A 570 -14.11 -23.36 -11.14
CA THR A 570 -14.57 -23.16 -9.74
C THR A 570 -14.41 -24.38 -8.84
N GLY A 571 -14.27 -25.58 -9.41
CA GLY A 571 -14.30 -26.86 -8.70
C GLY A 571 -15.70 -27.30 -8.23
N GLN A 572 -16.73 -26.45 -8.34
CA GLN A 572 -18.10 -26.76 -7.94
C GLN A 572 -18.73 -27.85 -8.81
N ALA A 573 -18.31 -28.00 -10.07
CA ALA A 573 -18.77 -29.10 -10.92
C ALA A 573 -18.35 -30.46 -10.34
N ALA A 574 -17.08 -30.59 -9.92
CA ALA A 574 -16.58 -31.80 -9.26
C ALA A 574 -17.31 -32.06 -7.94
N ALA A 575 -17.48 -31.03 -7.12
CA ALA A 575 -18.15 -31.13 -5.81
C ALA A 575 -19.63 -31.56 -5.90
N GLN A 576 -20.31 -31.26 -7.02
CA GLN A 576 -21.73 -31.57 -7.24
C GLN A 576 -21.96 -32.78 -8.18
N GLY A 577 -20.90 -33.42 -8.68
CA GLY A 577 -21.00 -34.55 -9.62
C GLY A 577 -21.46 -34.15 -11.04
N LEU A 578 -21.19 -32.91 -11.44
CA LEU A 578 -21.52 -32.34 -12.74
C LEU A 578 -20.31 -32.46 -13.72
N PRO A 579 -20.51 -32.27 -15.04
CA PRO A 579 -19.43 -32.45 -16.01
C PRO A 579 -18.35 -31.35 -15.90
N GLN A 580 -17.21 -31.66 -15.26
CA GLN A 580 -16.06 -30.74 -15.13
C GLN A 580 -15.55 -30.18 -16.46
N VAL A 581 -15.76 -30.89 -17.58
CA VAL A 581 -15.34 -30.47 -18.93
C VAL A 581 -16.54 -30.46 -19.87
N LEU A 582 -16.72 -29.36 -20.60
CA LEU A 582 -17.72 -29.21 -21.67
C LEU A 582 -17.05 -29.25 -23.03
N GLN A 583 -17.68 -29.92 -24.00
CA GLN A 583 -17.27 -29.87 -25.40
C GLN A 583 -17.89 -28.66 -26.10
N VAL A 584 -17.07 -27.89 -26.82
CA VAL A 584 -17.53 -26.87 -27.76
C VAL A 584 -17.74 -27.53 -29.13
N TYR A 585 -18.99 -27.62 -29.58
CA TYR A 585 -19.33 -28.20 -30.87
C TYR A 585 -18.97 -27.27 -32.04
N SER A 586 -18.92 -27.80 -33.26
CA SER A 586 -18.48 -27.06 -34.47
C SER A 586 -19.35 -25.87 -34.87
N ASN A 587 -20.49 -25.66 -34.22
CA ASN A 587 -21.36 -24.50 -34.35
C ASN A 587 -21.22 -23.51 -33.17
N GLY A 588 -20.30 -23.72 -32.23
CA GLY A 588 -20.13 -22.90 -31.03
C GLY A 588 -21.14 -23.20 -29.91
N VAL A 589 -21.95 -24.27 -30.02
CA VAL A 589 -22.86 -24.70 -28.95
C VAL A 589 -22.09 -25.49 -27.88
N VAL A 590 -22.46 -25.31 -26.62
CA VAL A 590 -22.12 -26.20 -25.49
C VAL A 590 -23.42 -26.72 -24.84
N ASN A 591 -23.39 -27.93 -24.28
CA ASN A 591 -24.49 -28.46 -23.48
C ASN A 591 -24.13 -28.35 -21.99
N VAL A 592 -24.98 -27.69 -21.20
CA VAL A 592 -24.73 -27.41 -19.78
C VAL A 592 -25.77 -28.05 -18.87
N THR A 593 -25.35 -28.33 -17.64
CA THR A 593 -26.23 -28.55 -16.49
C THR A 593 -25.95 -27.42 -15.49
N PHE A 594 -27.00 -26.74 -15.02
CA PHE A 594 -26.90 -25.69 -14.03
C PHE A 594 -26.59 -26.26 -12.63
N PRO A 595 -25.83 -25.53 -11.79
CA PRO A 595 -25.51 -25.96 -10.43
C PRO A 595 -26.75 -26.06 -9.54
N ASN A 596 -26.63 -26.85 -8.48
CA ASN A 596 -27.66 -27.03 -7.46
C ASN A 596 -27.32 -26.20 -6.21
N ASN A 597 -28.03 -25.09 -6.02
CA ASN A 597 -27.86 -24.18 -4.88
C ASN A 597 -28.41 -24.71 -3.52
N GLY A 598 -28.69 -26.01 -3.42
CA GLY A 598 -29.09 -26.69 -2.17
C GLY A 598 -28.45 -28.09 -2.01
N TYR A 599 -27.32 -28.36 -2.67
CA TYR A 599 -26.65 -29.66 -2.61
C TYR A 599 -26.18 -30.00 -1.18
N ASN A 600 -26.45 -31.23 -0.73
CA ASN A 600 -26.14 -31.71 0.63
C ASN A 600 -26.63 -30.80 1.78
N ASN A 601 -27.77 -30.11 1.61
CA ASN A 601 -28.31 -29.10 2.52
C ASN A 601 -27.42 -27.86 2.74
N SER A 602 -26.38 -27.67 1.92
CA SER A 602 -25.57 -26.45 1.88
C SER A 602 -26.12 -25.48 0.84
N THR A 603 -26.16 -24.19 1.17
CA THR A 603 -26.65 -23.11 0.31
C THR A 603 -25.50 -22.21 -0.13
N GLY A 604 -25.48 -21.79 -1.39
CA GLY A 604 -24.40 -20.95 -1.95
C GLY A 604 -23.56 -21.63 -3.03
N GLY A 605 -23.71 -22.95 -3.25
CA GLY A 605 -23.10 -23.67 -4.38
C GLY A 605 -23.75 -23.40 -5.74
N GLY A 606 -24.64 -22.40 -5.84
CA GLY A 606 -25.41 -22.07 -7.04
C GLY A 606 -24.64 -21.38 -8.17
N TYR A 607 -23.35 -21.65 -8.37
CA TYR A 607 -22.53 -21.05 -9.43
C TYR A 607 -21.56 -22.06 -10.07
N LEU A 608 -21.31 -21.92 -11.38
CA LEU A 608 -20.25 -22.56 -12.15
C LEU A 608 -19.66 -21.55 -13.12
N ILE A 609 -18.35 -21.64 -13.40
CA ILE A 609 -17.68 -20.80 -14.39
C ILE A 609 -16.84 -21.71 -15.28
N TYR A 610 -17.25 -21.87 -16.53
CA TYR A 610 -16.56 -22.69 -17.53
C TYR A 610 -15.73 -21.81 -18.45
N ALA A 611 -14.42 -22.07 -18.54
CA ALA A 611 -13.48 -21.24 -19.30
C ALA A 611 -12.56 -22.06 -20.22
N PRO A 612 -11.94 -21.45 -21.25
CA PRO A 612 -10.92 -22.11 -22.08
C PRO A 612 -9.70 -22.50 -21.21
N PRO A 613 -9.22 -23.75 -21.27
CA PRO A 613 -8.11 -24.18 -20.43
C PRO A 613 -6.83 -23.33 -20.58
N THR A 614 -6.14 -23.07 -19.49
CA THR A 614 -4.91 -22.26 -19.43
C THR A 614 -3.65 -23.14 -19.31
N PRO A 615 -2.45 -22.55 -19.49
CA PRO A 615 -1.19 -23.27 -19.27
C PRO A 615 -0.99 -23.75 -17.85
N GLU A 616 -0.93 -25.06 -17.69
CA GLU A 616 -0.52 -25.69 -16.45
C GLU A 616 1.00 -25.73 -16.35
N GLY A 617 1.53 -25.74 -15.13
CA GLY A 617 2.97 -25.77 -14.94
C GLY A 617 3.43 -25.45 -13.52
N THR A 618 4.75 -25.42 -13.39
CA THR A 618 5.46 -25.24 -12.13
C THR A 618 6.39 -24.03 -12.25
N LEU A 619 6.19 -23.04 -11.38
CA LEU A 619 7.13 -21.96 -11.13
C LEU A 619 8.09 -22.38 -10.00
N THR A 620 9.39 -22.17 -10.17
CA THR A 620 10.40 -22.39 -9.13
C THR A 620 11.30 -21.17 -9.01
N LEU A 621 11.56 -20.76 -7.77
CA LEU A 621 12.60 -19.81 -7.38
C LEU A 621 13.77 -20.57 -6.75
N THR A 622 15.00 -20.19 -7.08
CA THR A 622 16.24 -20.75 -6.48
C THR A 622 16.87 -19.80 -5.47
N ASN A 623 17.87 -20.27 -4.72
CA ASN A 623 18.61 -19.51 -3.71
C ASN A 623 17.72 -18.89 -2.61
N VAL A 624 16.58 -19.53 -2.32
CA VAL A 624 15.69 -19.17 -1.21
C VAL A 624 16.26 -19.78 0.07
N ALA A 625 16.69 -18.94 1.00
CA ALA A 625 17.38 -19.34 2.22
C ALA A 625 16.42 -19.80 3.34
N SER A 626 15.21 -19.24 3.36
CA SER A 626 14.12 -19.57 4.29
C SER A 626 12.79 -19.06 3.73
N THR A 627 11.69 -19.34 4.44
CA THR A 627 10.37 -18.77 4.14
C THR A 627 9.74 -18.16 5.38
N MET A 628 8.92 -17.14 5.18
CA MET A 628 8.05 -16.55 6.21
C MET A 628 6.57 -16.76 5.85
N GLY A 629 5.68 -16.42 6.78
CA GLY A 629 4.24 -16.56 6.59
C GLY A 629 3.76 -18.01 6.72
N ASN A 630 2.70 -18.38 5.98
CA ASN A 630 2.00 -19.66 6.13
C ASN A 630 1.44 -19.89 7.56
N ASN A 631 1.05 -18.82 8.26
CA ASN A 631 0.61 -18.84 9.65
C ASN A 631 -0.93 -18.81 9.80
N ALA A 632 -1.66 -19.46 8.90
CA ALA A 632 -3.12 -19.54 8.99
C ALA A 632 -3.55 -20.24 10.29
N PRO A 633 -4.49 -19.68 11.07
CA PRO A 633 -4.95 -20.31 12.31
C PRO A 633 -5.67 -21.63 12.02
N THR A 634 -5.77 -22.49 13.04
CA THR A 634 -6.50 -23.75 12.92
C THR A 634 -8.00 -23.56 13.12
N SER A 635 -8.83 -24.47 12.60
CA SER A 635 -10.27 -24.47 12.90
C SER A 635 -10.62 -24.80 14.36
N SER A 636 -9.62 -25.13 15.18
CA SER A 636 -9.71 -25.33 16.64
C SER A 636 -9.17 -24.15 17.46
N ASP A 637 -8.76 -23.06 16.80
CA ASP A 637 -8.16 -21.91 17.47
C ASP A 637 -9.21 -21.07 18.22
N PRO A 638 -9.05 -20.79 19.53
CA PRO A 638 -9.99 -19.94 20.27
C PRO A 638 -10.02 -18.48 19.78
N ASN A 639 -8.98 -18.03 19.07
CA ASN A 639 -8.84 -16.68 18.52
C ASN A 639 -8.98 -16.65 17.00
N ILE A 640 -9.50 -17.72 16.38
CA ILE A 640 -9.54 -17.96 14.91
C ILE A 640 -9.82 -16.71 14.06
N THR A 641 -10.80 -15.89 14.46
CA THR A 641 -11.20 -14.66 13.76
C THR A 641 -10.13 -13.57 13.84
N TYR A 642 -9.64 -13.27 15.05
CA TYR A 642 -8.57 -12.29 15.30
C TYR A 642 -7.27 -12.68 14.58
N ASP A 643 -6.93 -13.96 14.62
CA ASP A 643 -5.66 -14.48 14.10
C ASP A 643 -5.73 -14.68 12.57
N ASN A 644 -6.90 -14.98 12.00
CA ASN A 644 -7.12 -14.90 10.54
C ASN A 644 -7.03 -13.46 10.05
N GLY A 645 -7.36 -12.49 10.91
CA GLY A 645 -7.18 -11.06 10.70
C GLY A 645 -5.72 -10.58 10.74
N ALA A 646 -4.94 -11.08 11.70
CA ALA A 646 -3.58 -10.61 11.98
C ALA A 646 -2.47 -11.39 11.26
N ASN A 647 -2.62 -12.71 11.05
CA ASN A 647 -1.51 -13.56 10.61
C ASN A 647 -1.32 -13.54 9.09
N LEU A 648 -0.05 -13.41 8.66
CA LEU A 648 0.38 -13.59 7.28
C LEU A 648 0.21 -15.06 6.85
N ILE A 649 -0.69 -15.32 5.89
CA ILE A 649 -1.06 -16.69 5.47
C ILE A 649 -0.37 -17.15 4.18
N SER A 650 0.07 -16.24 3.32
CA SER A 650 0.89 -16.57 2.15
C SER A 650 2.31 -16.92 2.56
N THR A 651 2.95 -17.81 1.80
CA THR A 651 4.39 -18.07 1.94
C THR A 651 5.18 -16.95 1.28
N VAL A 652 6.17 -16.39 1.97
CA VAL A 652 7.11 -15.40 1.42
C VAL A 652 8.49 -16.03 1.31
N ALA A 653 9.11 -15.93 0.13
CA ALA A 653 10.43 -16.52 -0.16
C ALA A 653 11.56 -15.56 0.24
N VAL A 654 12.40 -15.93 1.23
CA VAL A 654 13.50 -15.08 1.70
C VAL A 654 14.76 -15.34 0.87
N VAL A 655 15.27 -14.31 0.19
CA VAL A 655 16.46 -14.39 -0.66
C VAL A 655 17.59 -13.55 -0.05
N LYS A 656 18.71 -14.22 0.24
CA LYS A 656 19.94 -13.61 0.81
C LYS A 656 21.16 -13.70 -0.11
N ALA A 657 21.02 -14.42 -1.21
CA ALA A 657 22.06 -14.55 -2.23
C ALA A 657 22.15 -13.27 -3.08
N PRO A 658 23.32 -12.98 -3.68
CA PRO A 658 23.50 -11.84 -4.59
C PRO A 658 22.69 -11.97 -5.90
N GLN A 659 22.17 -13.17 -6.20
CA GLN A 659 21.29 -13.44 -7.34
C GLN A 659 20.36 -14.63 -7.04
N PHE A 660 19.23 -14.70 -7.73
CA PHE A 660 18.33 -15.87 -7.76
C PHE A 660 17.82 -16.12 -9.19
N GLN A 661 17.32 -17.32 -9.48
CA GLN A 661 16.72 -17.65 -10.76
C GLN A 661 15.22 -17.89 -10.61
N ILE A 662 14.46 -17.33 -11.55
CA ILE A 662 13.04 -17.58 -11.79
C ILE A 662 12.95 -18.60 -12.93
N GLN A 663 12.37 -19.76 -12.68
CA GLN A 663 12.19 -20.83 -13.67
C GLN A 663 10.71 -21.20 -13.77
N LEU A 664 10.09 -20.98 -14.93
CA LEU A 664 8.77 -21.53 -15.25
C LEU A 664 8.93 -22.76 -16.15
N GLN A 665 8.21 -23.83 -15.82
CA GLN A 665 8.10 -25.03 -16.64
C GLN A 665 6.61 -25.34 -16.89
N THR A 666 6.11 -25.01 -18.09
CA THR A 666 4.74 -25.38 -18.51
C THR A 666 4.68 -26.86 -18.95
N GLN A 667 3.48 -27.43 -18.94
CA GLN A 667 3.25 -28.83 -19.33
C GLN A 667 2.17 -28.98 -20.42
N LYS A 668 2.12 -30.16 -21.04
CA LYS A 668 1.03 -30.52 -21.97
C LYS A 668 -0.25 -30.76 -21.18
N VAL A 669 -1.30 -30.02 -21.50
CA VAL A 669 -2.57 -30.06 -20.76
C VAL A 669 -3.46 -31.19 -21.28
N TYR A 670 -3.72 -32.16 -20.41
CA TYR A 670 -4.65 -33.26 -20.62
C TYR A 670 -5.75 -33.15 -19.56
N LEU A 671 -6.93 -32.66 -19.94
CA LEU A 671 -7.97 -32.33 -18.96
C LEU A 671 -8.41 -33.61 -18.22
N LEU A 672 -8.53 -33.51 -16.89
CA LEU A 672 -8.82 -34.65 -16.00
C LEU A 672 -7.80 -35.82 -16.14
N GLY A 673 -6.58 -35.54 -16.63
CA GLY A 673 -5.56 -36.55 -16.95
C GLY A 673 -5.86 -37.40 -18.18
N GLN A 674 -6.89 -37.09 -18.97
CA GLN A 674 -7.38 -37.95 -20.05
C GLN A 674 -6.70 -37.64 -21.39
N GLN A 675 -6.12 -38.65 -22.04
CA GLN A 675 -5.46 -38.50 -23.35
C GLN A 675 -6.42 -38.05 -24.46
N ASN A 676 -7.71 -38.40 -24.36
CA ASN A 676 -8.78 -37.98 -25.25
C ASN A 676 -9.28 -36.54 -25.01
N LEU A 677 -8.82 -35.86 -23.94
CA LEU A 677 -9.10 -34.45 -23.63
C LEU A 677 -7.80 -33.62 -23.67
N PHE A 678 -6.94 -33.91 -24.65
CA PHE A 678 -5.73 -33.13 -24.90
C PHE A 678 -6.08 -31.77 -25.53
N ASP A 679 -5.59 -30.67 -24.93
CA ASP A 679 -5.66 -29.34 -25.52
C ASP A 679 -4.24 -28.84 -25.84
N TYR A 680 -3.93 -28.77 -27.14
CA TYR A 680 -2.63 -28.29 -27.62
C TYR A 680 -2.40 -26.82 -27.29
N ASN A 681 -3.41 -25.97 -27.46
CA ASN A 681 -3.28 -24.52 -27.29
C ASN A 681 -3.08 -24.14 -25.82
N ALA A 682 -3.63 -24.95 -24.91
CA ALA A 682 -3.38 -24.84 -23.47
C ALA A 682 -1.92 -25.13 -23.08
N GLY A 683 -1.09 -25.80 -23.89
CA GLY A 683 0.35 -25.97 -23.57
C GLY A 683 1.14 -24.65 -23.48
N GLY A 684 0.62 -23.59 -24.10
CA GLY A 684 1.11 -22.22 -24.02
C GLY A 684 2.13 -21.82 -25.08
N ASP A 685 1.97 -20.61 -25.63
CA ASP A 685 2.77 -20.08 -26.74
C ASP A 685 3.87 -19.08 -26.34
N SER A 686 3.74 -18.51 -25.14
CA SER A 686 4.60 -17.43 -24.64
C SER A 686 4.46 -17.27 -23.12
N ALA A 687 5.49 -16.69 -22.50
CA ALA A 687 5.46 -16.30 -21.09
C ALA A 687 6.23 -14.99 -20.86
N MET A 688 5.88 -14.28 -19.79
CA MET A 688 6.46 -13.02 -19.35
C MET A 688 6.45 -12.92 -17.83
N LEU A 689 7.23 -12.00 -17.25
CA LEU A 689 7.30 -11.79 -15.80
C LEU A 689 7.27 -10.30 -15.43
N LYS A 690 6.82 -10.00 -14.23
CA LYS A 690 6.78 -8.66 -13.66
C LYS A 690 7.25 -8.75 -12.20
N ILE A 691 8.21 -7.91 -11.83
CA ILE A 691 8.53 -7.64 -10.43
C ILE A 691 7.91 -6.28 -10.08
N ASP A 692 7.25 -6.23 -8.92
CA ASP A 692 6.55 -5.08 -8.36
C ASP A 692 5.50 -4.50 -9.32
N GLY A 693 5.23 -3.19 -9.26
CA GLY A 693 4.36 -2.49 -10.22
C GLY A 693 4.87 -2.46 -11.66
N GLY A 694 6.05 -3.04 -11.94
CA GLY A 694 6.70 -3.08 -13.24
C GLY A 694 8.11 -2.50 -13.19
N MET A 695 9.10 -3.38 -12.99
CA MET A 695 10.52 -3.05 -12.94
C MET A 695 11.27 -3.58 -14.17
N GLN A 696 12.24 -2.80 -14.69
CA GLN A 696 13.20 -3.29 -15.69
C GLN A 696 14.44 -3.86 -15.00
N ILE A 697 14.61 -5.19 -15.04
CA ILE A 697 15.86 -5.87 -14.67
C ILE A 697 16.67 -6.23 -15.92
N ASN A 698 17.98 -6.48 -15.77
CA ASN A 698 18.90 -6.89 -16.85
C ASN A 698 18.87 -6.03 -18.14
N GLY A 699 18.36 -4.79 -18.07
CA GLY A 699 18.15 -3.90 -19.23
C GLY A 699 16.97 -4.31 -20.15
N GLN A 700 16.17 -5.31 -19.76
CA GLN A 700 15.00 -5.76 -20.51
C GLN A 700 13.94 -4.65 -20.58
N GLN A 701 13.41 -4.42 -21.78
CA GLN A 701 12.35 -3.44 -21.99
C GLN A 701 10.97 -4.05 -21.74
N PHE A 702 10.04 -3.20 -21.30
CA PHE A 702 8.66 -3.61 -21.04
C PHE A 702 7.98 -4.13 -22.32
N VAL A 703 7.20 -5.21 -22.15
CA VAL A 703 6.33 -5.81 -23.15
C VAL A 703 5.19 -4.86 -23.51
N SER A 704 4.63 -4.17 -22.52
CA SER A 704 3.69 -3.06 -22.69
C SER A 704 3.87 -2.03 -21.57
N THR A 705 3.77 -0.75 -21.92
CA THR A 705 3.58 0.38 -20.98
C THR A 705 2.19 1.00 -21.09
N THR A 706 1.29 0.39 -21.87
CA THR A 706 -0.11 0.82 -22.04
C THR A 706 -0.95 0.35 -20.84
N PRO A 707 -1.53 1.25 -20.03
CA PRO A 707 -2.35 0.89 -18.88
C PRO A 707 -3.53 -0.01 -19.23
N ASN A 708 -4.05 -0.76 -18.25
CA ASN A 708 -5.19 -1.67 -18.40
C ASN A 708 -5.00 -2.79 -19.45
N THR A 709 -3.76 -3.05 -19.89
CA THR A 709 -3.41 -4.23 -20.69
C THR A 709 -2.76 -5.29 -19.81
N VAL A 710 -3.04 -6.58 -20.05
CA VAL A 710 -2.50 -7.71 -19.26
C VAL A 710 -0.95 -7.72 -19.23
N ALA A 711 -0.31 -7.17 -20.25
CA ALA A 711 1.14 -7.07 -20.36
C ALA A 711 1.75 -5.78 -19.75
N TYR A 712 0.96 -4.92 -19.11
CA TYR A 712 1.44 -3.67 -18.52
C TYR A 712 2.51 -3.90 -17.44
N GLY A 713 3.70 -3.35 -17.65
CA GLY A 713 4.84 -3.45 -16.73
C GLY A 713 5.56 -4.80 -16.73
N PHE A 714 5.11 -5.77 -17.52
CA PHE A 714 5.81 -7.04 -17.70
C PHE A 714 7.03 -6.89 -18.61
N ILE A 715 8.04 -7.73 -18.40
CA ILE A 715 9.21 -7.92 -19.26
C ILE A 715 9.23 -9.37 -19.80
N PRO A 716 9.83 -9.63 -20.97
CA PRO A 716 9.95 -10.99 -21.48
C PRO A 716 11.11 -11.75 -20.82
N PHE A 717 10.97 -13.06 -20.60
CA PHE A 717 12.09 -13.91 -20.16
C PHE A 717 13.28 -13.87 -21.13
N GLN A 718 14.51 -13.90 -20.60
CA GLN A 718 15.74 -14.04 -21.39
C GLN A 718 15.77 -15.31 -22.25
N THR A 719 15.29 -16.44 -21.70
CA THR A 719 15.21 -17.73 -22.40
C THR A 719 13.81 -18.31 -22.29
N GLY A 720 13.28 -18.86 -23.38
CA GLY A 720 11.95 -19.47 -23.45
C GLY A 720 11.82 -20.52 -24.55
N SER A 721 11.02 -21.56 -24.30
CA SER A 721 10.81 -22.70 -25.21
C SER A 721 9.33 -23.15 -25.19
N PRO A 722 8.42 -22.43 -25.84
CA PRO A 722 6.97 -22.67 -25.75
C PRO A 722 6.53 -24.04 -26.27
N LEU A 723 5.47 -24.62 -25.68
CA LEU A 723 4.91 -25.91 -26.12
C LEU A 723 3.94 -25.76 -27.32
N ALA A 724 3.29 -24.60 -27.47
CA ALA A 724 2.26 -24.35 -28.48
C ALA A 724 2.56 -23.13 -29.40
N PRO A 725 3.77 -23.01 -29.97
CA PRO A 725 4.22 -21.79 -30.67
C PRO A 725 3.33 -21.37 -31.85
N GLN A 726 2.96 -20.08 -31.88
CA GLN A 726 2.15 -19.44 -32.94
C GLN A 726 2.98 -18.76 -34.05
N ASP A 727 4.28 -19.11 -34.17
CA ASP A 727 5.18 -18.66 -35.24
C ASP A 727 5.44 -19.75 -36.31
N GLY A 728 4.93 -20.96 -36.11
CA GLY A 728 5.15 -22.11 -36.99
C GLY A 728 6.44 -22.90 -36.70
N SER A 729 7.15 -22.61 -35.62
CA SER A 729 8.23 -23.45 -35.11
C SER A 729 7.70 -24.76 -34.52
N ALA A 730 8.60 -25.73 -34.28
CA ALA A 730 8.25 -26.98 -33.62
C ALA A 730 8.06 -26.78 -32.10
N PRO A 731 7.12 -27.51 -31.45
CA PRO A 731 6.95 -27.50 -30.00
C PRO A 731 8.27 -27.67 -29.23
N GLY A 732 8.50 -26.76 -28.27
CA GLY A 732 9.65 -26.73 -27.37
C GLY A 732 9.48 -27.62 -26.14
N THR A 733 10.10 -27.20 -25.03
CA THR A 733 10.13 -27.97 -23.77
C THR A 733 9.18 -27.45 -22.68
N GLY A 734 8.57 -26.28 -22.85
CA GLY A 734 7.80 -25.56 -21.83
C GLY A 734 8.63 -24.71 -20.86
N LEU A 735 9.96 -24.70 -21.03
CA LEU A 735 10.89 -24.05 -20.10
C LEU A 735 11.10 -22.56 -20.42
N TYR A 736 11.04 -21.72 -19.39
CA TYR A 736 11.43 -20.31 -19.40
C TYR A 736 12.29 -20.00 -18.17
N THR A 737 13.34 -19.18 -18.32
CA THR A 737 14.27 -18.84 -17.22
C THR A 737 14.74 -17.38 -17.27
N GLU A 738 14.76 -16.74 -16.11
CA GLU A 738 15.27 -15.38 -15.87
C GLU A 738 16.19 -15.39 -14.64
N THR A 739 17.31 -14.67 -14.65
CA THR A 739 18.21 -14.56 -13.48
C THR A 739 18.23 -13.13 -12.98
N VAL A 740 17.91 -12.92 -11.70
CA VAL A 740 17.73 -11.61 -11.08
C VAL A 740 18.87 -11.35 -10.09
N ASN A 741 19.54 -10.20 -10.19
CA ASN A 741 20.53 -9.77 -9.20
C ASN A 741 19.79 -9.07 -8.05
N THR A 742 20.11 -9.39 -6.79
CA THR A 742 19.49 -8.70 -5.64
C THR A 742 20.06 -7.30 -5.40
N SER A 743 21.07 -6.88 -6.17
CA SER A 743 21.52 -5.49 -6.30
C SER A 743 20.52 -4.59 -7.03
N ASP A 744 19.64 -5.19 -7.83
CA ASP A 744 18.66 -4.48 -8.66
C ASP A 744 17.34 -4.25 -7.88
N LEU A 745 17.28 -4.76 -6.64
CA LEU A 745 16.13 -4.74 -5.73
C LEU A 745 16.49 -3.99 -4.44
N SER A 746 15.48 -3.47 -3.75
CA SER A 746 15.61 -2.93 -2.38
C SER A 746 15.74 -4.07 -1.34
N GLN A 747 16.10 -3.72 -0.10
CA GLN A 747 15.82 -4.61 1.02
C GLN A 747 14.31 -4.62 1.30
N GLY A 748 13.76 -5.76 1.74
CA GLY A 748 12.34 -5.87 2.10
C GLY A 748 11.50 -6.67 1.11
N TYR A 749 10.18 -6.49 1.15
CA TYR A 749 9.24 -7.21 0.28
C TYR A 749 9.35 -6.81 -1.18
N HIS A 750 9.09 -7.76 -2.09
CA HIS A 750 8.97 -7.60 -3.54
C HIS A 750 7.93 -8.58 -4.08
N TYR A 751 7.30 -8.26 -5.21
CA TYR A 751 6.11 -8.96 -5.71
C TYR A 751 6.31 -9.52 -7.13
N LEU A 752 6.46 -10.84 -7.28
CA LEU A 752 6.66 -11.48 -8.57
C LEU A 752 5.35 -12.03 -9.14
N THR A 753 4.95 -11.55 -10.32
CA THR A 753 3.97 -12.21 -11.19
C THR A 753 4.69 -12.85 -12.37
N VAL A 754 4.47 -14.13 -12.62
CA VAL A 754 4.83 -14.80 -13.88
C VAL A 754 3.54 -15.16 -14.61
N ILE A 755 3.44 -14.88 -15.91
CA ILE A 755 2.28 -15.19 -16.74
C ILE A 755 2.69 -16.07 -17.92
N ALA A 756 1.90 -17.09 -18.23
CA ALA A 756 1.96 -17.86 -19.48
C ALA A 756 0.61 -17.87 -20.20
N PHE A 757 0.63 -17.59 -21.50
CA PHE A 757 -0.58 -17.43 -22.32
C PHE A 757 -1.00 -18.72 -23.01
N ARG A 758 -2.30 -19.01 -23.01
CA ARG A 758 -2.93 -19.98 -23.93
C ARG A 758 -2.69 -19.48 -25.36
N ALA A 759 -2.30 -20.38 -26.26
CA ALA A 759 -2.11 -20.04 -27.66
C ALA A 759 -3.45 -19.65 -28.31
N ARG A 760 -3.54 -18.45 -28.91
CA ARG A 760 -4.79 -17.92 -29.50
C ARG A 760 -4.57 -17.19 -30.83
N PRO A 761 -5.62 -17.03 -31.66
CA PRO A 761 -5.58 -16.15 -32.84
C PRO A 761 -5.22 -14.70 -32.50
N ALA A 762 -4.56 -14.01 -33.43
CA ALA A 762 -4.32 -12.58 -33.29
C ALA A 762 -5.65 -11.80 -33.30
N GLY A 763 -5.95 -11.10 -32.20
CA GLY A 763 -7.19 -10.34 -31.99
C GLY A 763 -8.18 -10.98 -31.01
N ASP A 764 -7.97 -12.23 -30.59
CA ASP A 764 -8.73 -12.85 -29.50
C ASP A 764 -8.36 -12.24 -28.13
N ASN A 765 -9.29 -12.30 -27.17
CA ASN A 765 -9.03 -11.96 -25.77
C ASN A 765 -7.91 -12.85 -25.17
N PRO A 766 -6.91 -12.28 -24.46
CA PRO A 766 -5.90 -13.09 -23.78
C PRO A 766 -6.55 -13.98 -22.72
N VAL A 767 -6.08 -15.22 -22.64
CA VAL A 767 -6.41 -16.21 -21.61
C VAL A 767 -5.08 -16.82 -21.14
N TYR A 768 -4.87 -16.89 -19.84
CA TYR A 768 -3.55 -17.12 -19.28
C TYR A 768 -3.60 -17.77 -17.89
N THR A 769 -2.51 -18.41 -17.52
CA THR A 769 -2.20 -18.73 -16.12
C THR A 769 -1.21 -17.72 -15.59
N ASP A 770 -1.45 -17.22 -14.39
CA ASP A 770 -0.46 -16.51 -13.60
C ASP A 770 -0.08 -17.25 -12.31
N TRP A 771 1.21 -17.12 -11.96
CA TRP A 771 1.81 -17.57 -10.71
C TRP A 771 2.30 -16.32 -9.98
N THR A 772 1.75 -16.05 -8.79
CA THR A 772 2.12 -14.95 -7.90
C THR A 772 2.97 -15.46 -6.74
N GLN A 773 4.06 -14.75 -6.42
CA GLN A 773 4.93 -15.09 -5.29
C GLN A 773 5.55 -13.82 -4.69
N THR A 774 5.37 -13.60 -3.39
CA THR A 774 6.07 -12.52 -2.67
C THR A 774 7.46 -12.98 -2.26
N ILE A 775 8.46 -12.13 -2.48
CA ILE A 775 9.87 -12.33 -2.14
C ILE A 775 10.23 -11.36 -1.01
N TYR A 776 11.13 -11.74 -0.11
CA TYR A 776 11.76 -10.82 0.85
C TYR A 776 13.27 -10.82 0.64
N VAL A 777 13.82 -9.68 0.24
CA VAL A 777 15.25 -9.51 -0.03
C VAL A 777 15.95 -9.05 1.24
N ASP A 778 16.86 -9.89 1.75
CA ASP A 778 17.66 -9.63 2.96
C ASP A 778 19.14 -9.89 2.67
N THR A 779 19.87 -8.86 2.26
CA THR A 779 21.32 -8.96 1.94
C THR A 779 22.20 -8.08 2.83
N ALA A 780 21.62 -7.36 3.79
CA ALA A 780 22.34 -6.56 4.78
C ALA A 780 21.63 -6.63 6.16
N PRO A 781 22.36 -6.67 7.29
CA PRO A 781 21.75 -6.68 8.63
C PRO A 781 20.97 -5.38 8.89
N PRO A 782 19.92 -5.40 9.75
CA PRO A 782 19.11 -4.21 10.00
C PRO A 782 19.93 -3.08 10.64
N VAL A 783 19.55 -1.84 10.35
CA VAL A 783 20.29 -0.65 10.83
C VAL A 783 19.41 0.21 11.73
N SER A 784 19.93 0.57 12.89
CA SER A 784 19.27 1.43 13.87
C SER A 784 20.13 2.64 14.29
N ALA A 785 19.47 3.64 14.88
CA ALA A 785 20.09 4.82 15.47
C ALA A 785 19.29 5.28 16.70
N ILE A 786 19.91 6.06 17.61
CA ILE A 786 19.17 6.74 18.67
C ILE A 786 18.51 8.00 18.08
N ALA A 787 17.19 8.10 18.17
CA ALA A 787 16.41 9.26 17.76
C ALA A 787 16.27 10.30 18.88
N SER A 788 16.12 9.85 20.13
CA SER A 788 16.16 10.71 21.31
C SER A 788 16.46 9.92 22.58
N PHE A 789 16.88 10.62 23.64
CA PHE A 789 16.91 10.11 25.00
C PHE A 789 16.49 11.25 25.94
N ASN A 790 15.21 11.30 26.28
CA ASN A 790 14.57 12.48 26.90
C ASN A 790 14.00 12.14 28.28
N PRO A 791 13.97 13.08 29.25
CA PRO A 791 13.29 12.89 30.53
C PRO A 791 11.81 12.54 30.34
N ILE A 792 11.31 11.54 31.07
CA ILE A 792 9.88 11.17 31.10
C ILE A 792 9.05 12.31 31.71
N THR A 793 9.63 13.02 32.67
CA THR A 793 9.07 14.25 33.25
C THR A 793 10.13 15.36 33.12
N PRO A 794 9.80 16.54 32.57
CA PRO A 794 10.74 17.64 32.43
C PRO A 794 11.38 18.01 33.78
N GLY A 795 12.71 17.94 33.84
CA GLY A 795 13.51 18.17 35.06
C GLY A 795 13.91 16.91 35.84
N THR A 796 13.30 15.75 35.57
CA THR A 796 13.60 14.46 36.22
C THR A 796 14.54 13.64 35.32
N ASN A 797 15.85 13.88 35.42
CA ASN A 797 16.84 13.29 34.51
C ASN A 797 17.16 11.81 34.79
N GLU A 798 16.83 11.31 35.98
CA GLU A 798 16.99 9.91 36.40
C GLU A 798 16.00 8.95 35.72
N ASN A 799 14.90 9.47 35.15
CA ASN A 799 13.85 8.66 34.52
C ASN A 799 13.65 9.16 33.07
N ARG A 800 14.04 8.36 32.07
CA ARG A 800 14.14 8.78 30.66
C ARG A 800 13.60 7.74 29.69
N THR A 801 12.94 8.22 28.63
CA THR A 801 12.57 7.43 27.46
C THR A 801 13.69 7.50 26.44
N LEU A 802 14.26 6.34 26.07
CA LEU A 802 15.05 6.18 24.86
C LEU A 802 14.10 5.93 23.69
N VAL A 803 14.31 6.61 22.57
CA VAL A 803 13.66 6.27 21.30
C VAL A 803 14.73 5.84 20.31
N VAL A 804 14.63 4.60 19.84
CA VAL A 804 15.43 4.00 18.77
C VAL A 804 14.67 4.15 17.45
N ARG A 805 15.39 4.44 16.36
CA ARG A 805 14.87 4.47 15.00
C ARG A 805 15.44 3.32 14.16
N SER A 806 14.60 2.58 13.44
CA SER A 806 15.05 1.77 12.30
C SER A 806 15.36 2.71 11.14
N VAL A 807 16.59 2.68 10.64
CA VAL A 807 17.09 3.58 9.59
C VAL A 807 16.73 3.06 8.20
N ASP A 808 16.64 1.73 8.06
CA ASP A 808 16.17 0.99 6.89
C ASP A 808 14.64 0.83 6.81
N GLY A 809 13.94 1.05 7.92
CA GLY A 809 12.51 0.82 8.08
C GLY A 809 12.07 -0.64 8.05
N LEU A 810 12.95 -1.59 8.35
CA LEU A 810 12.68 -3.04 8.27
C LEU A 810 12.63 -3.77 9.62
N ALA A 811 12.77 -3.06 10.74
CA ALA A 811 12.66 -3.68 12.06
C ALA A 811 11.22 -4.13 12.37
N ASN A 812 11.04 -5.40 12.74
CA ASN A 812 9.78 -5.90 13.32
C ASN A 812 9.83 -6.07 14.84
N ASN A 813 11.01 -5.99 15.45
CA ASN A 813 11.21 -6.09 16.88
C ASN A 813 12.55 -5.44 17.29
N VAL A 814 12.58 -4.76 18.43
CA VAL A 814 13.78 -4.09 18.97
C VAL A 814 13.90 -4.38 20.47
N HIS A 815 15.10 -4.74 20.90
CA HIS A 815 15.46 -4.87 22.32
C HIS A 815 16.59 -3.90 22.68
N VAL A 816 16.58 -3.37 23.90
CA VAL A 816 17.57 -2.40 24.38
C VAL A 816 18.09 -2.79 25.77
N PHE A 817 19.42 -2.83 25.88
CA PHE A 817 20.14 -3.01 27.14
C PHE A 817 20.93 -1.76 27.47
N LEU A 818 20.98 -1.41 28.76
CA LEU A 818 21.78 -0.33 29.29
C LEU A 818 23.12 -0.87 29.82
N ASP A 819 24.20 -0.15 29.55
CA ASP A 819 25.51 -0.29 30.20
C ASP A 819 26.17 -1.68 30.16
N LEU A 820 25.87 -2.49 29.12
CA LEU A 820 26.53 -3.78 28.91
C LEU A 820 28.04 -3.63 28.69
N PRO A 821 28.90 -4.44 29.35
CA PRO A 821 30.34 -4.48 29.10
C PRO A 821 30.72 -4.70 27.64
N ALA A 822 31.86 -4.17 27.20
CA ALA A 822 32.29 -4.28 25.80
C ALA A 822 32.88 -5.67 25.44
N ALA A 823 33.16 -6.51 26.44
CA ALA A 823 33.59 -7.89 26.24
C ALA A 823 32.43 -8.91 26.10
N ASP A 824 31.17 -8.48 26.23
CA ASP A 824 30.02 -9.38 26.03
C ASP A 824 29.92 -9.83 24.57
N THR A 825 29.92 -11.16 24.35
CA THR A 825 29.81 -11.73 23.02
C THR A 825 28.37 -11.69 22.50
N THR A 826 28.20 -11.71 21.17
CA THR A 826 26.90 -11.82 20.49
C THR A 826 26.02 -12.92 21.09
N GLY A 827 26.59 -14.09 21.42
CA GLY A 827 25.85 -15.20 22.04
C GLY A 827 25.37 -14.92 23.45
N GLN A 828 26.12 -14.16 24.25
CA GLN A 828 25.68 -13.71 25.58
C GLN A 828 24.54 -12.70 25.45
N ILE A 829 24.70 -11.67 24.61
CA ILE A 829 23.70 -10.60 24.44
C ILE A 829 22.38 -11.19 23.92
N LEU A 830 22.42 -12.06 22.91
CA LEU A 830 21.23 -12.78 22.43
C LEU A 830 20.61 -13.69 23.52
N GLY A 831 21.43 -14.28 24.38
CA GLY A 831 20.97 -15.04 25.55
C GLY A 831 20.30 -14.19 26.64
N MET A 832 20.45 -12.86 26.60
CA MET A 832 19.75 -11.92 27.50
C MET A 832 18.44 -11.38 26.91
N VAL A 833 18.15 -11.57 25.61
CA VAL A 833 16.97 -11.04 24.92
C VAL A 833 15.69 -11.63 25.54
N ASN A 834 14.83 -10.77 26.10
CA ASN A 834 13.55 -11.15 26.70
C ASN A 834 12.59 -9.93 26.78
N SER A 835 11.34 -10.16 27.19
CA SER A 835 10.30 -9.12 27.25
C SER A 835 10.64 -7.94 28.16
N GLY A 836 11.49 -8.11 29.19
CA GLY A 836 11.93 -7.03 30.06
C GLY A 836 12.90 -6.02 29.42
N ASN A 837 13.50 -6.36 28.27
CA ASN A 837 14.31 -5.46 27.45
C ASN A 837 13.71 -5.18 26.07
N GLN A 838 12.50 -5.67 25.79
CA GLN A 838 11.80 -5.39 24.53
C GLN A 838 11.27 -3.95 24.52
N ALA A 839 11.58 -3.20 23.47
CA ALA A 839 11.08 -1.84 23.27
C ALA A 839 9.65 -1.86 22.71
N ASN A 840 8.85 -0.88 23.11
CA ASN A 840 7.48 -0.70 22.64
C ASN A 840 7.50 0.07 21.32
N GLN A 841 6.83 -0.45 20.28
CA GLN A 841 6.70 0.27 19.02
C GLN A 841 5.82 1.52 19.20
N LEU A 842 6.34 2.70 18.85
CA LEU A 842 5.61 3.97 18.85
C LEU A 842 5.09 4.34 17.46
N ASP A 843 5.79 3.87 16.41
CA ASP A 843 5.54 4.16 15.01
C ASP A 843 6.23 3.10 14.15
N VAL A 844 5.99 3.06 12.84
CA VAL A 844 6.62 2.13 11.88
C VAL A 844 8.12 1.98 12.14
N ASN A 845 8.81 3.12 12.25
CA ASN A 845 10.27 3.19 12.35
C ASN A 845 10.76 3.51 13.76
N LEU A 846 9.88 3.70 14.77
CA LEU A 846 10.26 4.21 16.09
C LEU A 846 9.87 3.24 17.21
N TRP A 847 10.84 2.95 18.08
CA TRP A 847 10.74 1.98 19.17
C TRP A 847 11.21 2.65 20.45
N SER A 848 10.50 2.47 21.57
CA SER A 848 10.80 3.17 22.83
C SER A 848 11.01 2.25 24.02
N GLN A 849 11.97 2.62 24.88
CA GLN A 849 12.21 1.95 26.15
C GLN A 849 12.40 2.97 27.26
N ASN A 850 11.69 2.77 28.37
CA ASN A 850 11.78 3.62 29.56
C ASN A 850 12.82 3.05 30.52
N PHE A 851 13.75 3.90 30.95
CA PHE A 851 14.73 3.61 31.99
C PHE A 851 14.47 4.51 33.19
N ASN A 852 14.54 3.95 34.40
CA ASN A 852 14.32 4.64 35.66
C ASN A 852 15.54 4.46 36.58
N SER A 853 15.73 5.39 37.52
CA SER A 853 16.87 5.39 38.45
C SER A 853 18.24 5.37 37.76
N LEU A 854 18.35 6.04 36.61
CA LEU A 854 19.61 6.20 35.87
C LEU A 854 20.65 6.91 36.76
N THR A 855 21.84 6.31 36.82
CA THR A 855 23.02 6.92 37.43
C THR A 855 23.56 8.08 36.59
N ASN A 856 24.48 8.87 37.16
CA ASN A 856 25.11 9.99 36.50
C ASN A 856 26.35 9.53 35.70
N GLY A 857 26.44 9.84 34.41
CA GLY A 857 27.62 9.51 33.60
C GLY A 857 27.34 9.31 32.10
N ASN A 858 28.32 8.72 31.40
CA ASN A 858 28.25 8.38 29.98
C ASN A 858 27.75 6.95 29.79
N HIS A 859 26.46 6.78 29.47
CA HIS A 859 25.88 5.44 29.28
C HIS A 859 26.19 4.84 27.91
N VAL A 860 26.06 3.51 27.84
CA VAL A 860 26.04 2.73 26.59
C VAL A 860 24.67 2.11 26.37
N MET A 861 24.01 2.44 25.25
CA MET A 861 22.81 1.75 24.79
C MET A 861 23.24 0.63 23.84
N THR A 862 23.04 -0.63 24.23
CA THR A 862 23.21 -1.78 23.33
C THR A 862 21.84 -2.18 22.78
N VAL A 863 21.64 -2.00 21.48
CA VAL A 863 20.38 -2.26 20.78
C VAL A 863 20.52 -3.55 19.97
N VAL A 864 19.55 -4.45 20.10
CA VAL A 864 19.39 -5.63 19.24
C VAL A 864 18.13 -5.44 18.41
N THR A 865 18.29 -5.34 17.09
CA THR A 865 17.20 -5.08 16.14
C THR A 865 17.00 -6.31 15.26
N TYR A 866 15.75 -6.75 15.07
CA TYR A 866 15.38 -7.88 14.24
C TYR A 866 14.55 -7.45 13.03
N LYS A 867 14.73 -8.15 11.90
CA LYS A 867 13.83 -8.15 10.73
C LYS A 867 12.81 -9.30 10.83
N PRO A 868 11.68 -9.23 10.08
CA PRO A 868 10.66 -10.29 9.97
C PRO A 868 11.18 -11.73 9.78
N ASP A 869 12.31 -11.91 9.11
CA ASP A 869 12.88 -13.21 8.77
C ASP A 869 13.84 -13.78 9.84
N GLY A 870 14.07 -13.02 10.92
CA GLY A 870 14.99 -13.37 12.00
C GLY A 870 16.42 -12.86 11.81
N THR A 871 16.76 -12.16 10.72
CA THR A 871 18.05 -11.46 10.63
C THR A 871 18.10 -10.36 11.68
N TYR A 872 19.21 -10.29 12.41
CA TYR A 872 19.42 -9.33 13.48
C TYR A 872 20.71 -8.52 13.30
N ASN A 873 20.79 -7.41 14.01
CA ASN A 873 22.02 -6.65 14.23
C ASN A 873 22.16 -6.30 15.71
N ILE A 874 23.39 -6.09 16.18
CA ILE A 874 23.68 -5.59 17.53
C ILE A 874 24.54 -4.34 17.41
N GLN A 875 24.02 -3.21 17.86
CA GLN A 875 24.69 -1.91 17.80
C GLN A 875 24.89 -1.32 19.20
N ARG A 876 26.09 -0.80 19.47
CA ARG A 876 26.42 -0.07 20.71
C ARG A 876 26.47 1.43 20.42
N PHE A 877 25.67 2.20 21.14
CA PHE A 877 25.69 3.67 21.11
C PHE A 877 26.24 4.16 22.45
N ALA A 878 27.48 4.65 22.43
CA ALA A 878 28.21 5.12 23.61
C ALA A 878 28.11 6.65 23.81
N GLY A 879 28.63 7.14 24.94
CA GLY A 879 28.68 8.58 25.23
C GLY A 879 27.30 9.20 25.48
N VAL A 880 26.32 8.39 25.86
CA VAL A 880 24.94 8.83 26.08
C VAL A 880 24.82 9.46 27.46
N TYR A 881 25.29 10.71 27.58
CA TYR A 881 25.44 11.40 28.86
C TYR A 881 24.10 11.68 29.58
N THR A 882 24.11 11.47 30.90
CA THR A 882 23.05 11.83 31.85
C THR A 882 23.64 12.62 33.01
N SER A 883 22.88 13.60 33.51
CA SER A 883 23.21 14.32 34.75
C SER A 883 22.03 14.17 35.71
N THR A 884 22.10 13.15 36.56
CA THR A 884 21.00 12.72 37.45
C THR A 884 21.35 12.98 38.92
N ILE A 885 20.38 12.73 39.80
CA ILE A 885 20.58 12.82 41.27
C ILE A 885 21.36 11.64 41.87
N PHE A 886 21.65 10.61 41.07
CA PHE A 886 22.32 9.39 41.52
C PHE A 886 23.82 9.46 41.19
N GLY A 887 24.58 10.01 42.15
CA GLY A 887 26.03 10.26 42.07
C GLY A 887 26.38 11.71 41.69
N ALA A 888 27.57 12.15 42.09
CA ALA A 888 28.08 13.51 41.93
C ALA A 888 28.69 13.83 40.54
N GLY A 889 28.63 12.87 39.60
CA GLY A 889 29.10 12.99 38.23
C GLY A 889 30.14 11.93 37.84
N LEU A 890 30.68 12.04 36.62
CA LEU A 890 31.87 11.27 36.22
C LEU A 890 32.94 11.30 37.31
N GLY A 891 33.45 10.14 37.71
CA GLY A 891 34.41 9.97 38.81
C GLY A 891 33.81 9.58 40.17
N ASP A 892 32.50 9.66 40.36
CA ASP A 892 31.78 9.03 41.48
C ASP A 892 31.25 7.68 40.98
N LEU A 893 32.00 6.61 41.27
CA LEU A 893 31.82 5.28 40.68
C LEU A 893 30.95 4.36 41.54
N ASN A 894 30.76 4.70 42.83
CA ASN A 894 29.84 3.99 43.72
C ASN A 894 28.48 4.70 43.88
N PHE A 895 28.35 5.92 43.37
CA PHE A 895 27.18 6.80 43.39
C PHE A 895 26.79 7.28 44.80
N ASP A 896 27.75 7.37 45.73
CA ASP A 896 27.53 7.83 47.11
C ASP A 896 27.49 9.37 47.28
N GLY A 897 27.82 10.11 46.22
CA GLY A 897 27.82 11.57 46.18
C GLY A 897 29.16 12.21 46.57
N GLN A 898 30.22 11.42 46.76
CA GLN A 898 31.56 11.89 47.10
C GLN A 898 32.58 11.47 46.02
N PHE A 899 33.83 11.91 46.20
CA PHE A 899 34.96 11.52 45.34
C PHE A 899 36.10 11.10 46.25
N ASN A 900 36.20 9.79 46.51
CA ASN A 900 37.04 9.23 47.58
C ASN A 900 37.83 7.97 47.13
N ILE A 901 38.52 7.32 48.06
CA ILE A 901 39.34 6.13 47.79
C ILE A 901 38.53 4.96 47.22
N ALA A 902 37.23 4.86 47.54
CA ALA A 902 36.34 3.83 46.98
C ALA A 902 36.27 3.92 45.45
N ASP A 903 36.16 5.13 44.90
CA ASP A 903 36.08 5.37 43.46
C ASP A 903 37.37 4.98 42.75
N VAL A 904 38.53 5.30 43.35
CA VAL A 904 39.84 4.90 42.82
C VAL A 904 39.98 3.38 42.79
N ASN A 905 39.50 2.67 43.82
CA ASN A 905 39.51 1.22 43.85
C ASN A 905 38.51 0.60 42.86
N ALA A 906 37.35 1.23 42.66
CA ALA A 906 36.38 0.82 41.64
C ALA A 906 36.95 0.99 40.22
N PHE A 907 37.60 2.12 39.94
CA PHE A 907 38.26 2.37 38.66
C PHE A 907 39.39 1.36 38.39
N ALA A 908 40.21 1.07 39.40
CA ALA A 908 41.24 0.03 39.31
C ALA A 908 40.65 -1.36 38.97
N SER A 909 39.50 -1.69 39.56
CA SER A 909 38.78 -2.94 39.31
C SER A 909 38.19 -3.00 37.88
N LEU A 910 37.62 -1.90 37.38
CA LEU A 910 37.10 -1.81 36.01
C LEU A 910 38.21 -1.99 34.97
N LEU A 911 39.37 -1.36 35.16
CA LEU A 911 40.54 -1.55 34.28
C LEU A 911 41.05 -2.99 34.33
N ALA A 912 41.18 -3.56 35.53
CA ALA A 912 41.58 -4.96 35.70
C ALA A 912 40.57 -5.97 35.10
N SER A 913 39.30 -5.58 34.97
CA SER A 913 38.26 -6.41 34.32
C SER A 913 38.47 -6.61 32.81
N ASN A 914 39.31 -5.79 32.16
CA ASN A 914 39.50 -5.79 30.71
C ASN A 914 38.17 -5.64 29.95
N ASN A 915 37.30 -4.73 30.39
CA ASN A 915 35.96 -4.47 29.84
C ASN A 915 34.98 -5.65 29.93
N THR A 916 35.19 -6.59 30.86
CA THR A 916 34.14 -7.53 31.33
C THR A 916 33.20 -6.90 32.37
N GLN A 917 33.49 -5.67 32.80
CA GLN A 917 32.61 -4.79 33.57
C GLN A 917 32.58 -3.40 32.90
N PHE A 918 31.52 -2.64 33.13
CA PHE A 918 31.37 -1.26 32.68
C PHE A 918 30.69 -0.41 33.78
N ASN A 919 30.94 0.90 33.78
CA ASN A 919 30.30 1.85 34.68
C ASN A 919 30.27 3.23 33.98
N PRO A 920 29.10 3.88 33.85
CA PRO A 920 28.97 5.13 33.10
C PRO A 920 29.72 6.31 33.74
N ALA A 921 30.02 6.28 35.05
CA ALA A 921 30.83 7.30 35.70
C ALA A 921 32.34 7.14 35.46
N ALA A 922 32.79 6.02 34.89
CA ALA A 922 34.19 5.74 34.60
C ALA A 922 34.60 6.02 33.14
N ASP A 923 33.64 6.03 32.20
CA ASP A 923 33.86 6.34 30.78
C ASP A 923 33.98 7.86 30.59
N PHE A 924 35.13 8.44 30.95
CA PHE A 924 35.38 9.88 30.86
C PHE A 924 35.42 10.39 29.41
N LEU A 925 35.77 9.53 28.46
CA LEU A 925 35.85 9.88 27.04
C LEU A 925 34.53 9.66 26.27
N GLY A 926 33.54 8.97 26.87
CA GLY A 926 32.25 8.66 26.23
C GLY A 926 32.36 7.62 25.12
N THR A 927 33.32 6.71 25.21
CA THR A 927 33.68 5.74 24.16
C THR A 927 33.01 4.37 24.32
N GLY A 928 32.38 4.10 25.47
CA GLY A 928 31.71 2.84 25.77
C GLY A 928 32.65 1.67 26.08
N VAL A 929 33.91 2.00 26.36
CA VAL A 929 34.97 1.15 26.88
C VAL A 929 35.71 1.91 27.99
N ILE A 930 36.07 1.23 29.08
CA ILE A 930 36.91 1.80 30.13
C ILE A 930 38.37 1.53 29.78
N THR A 931 39.17 2.59 29.65
CA THR A 931 40.57 2.54 29.20
C THR A 931 41.50 3.30 30.15
N PRO A 932 42.82 3.04 30.12
CA PRO A 932 43.79 3.84 30.87
C PRO A 932 43.71 5.33 30.54
N GLU A 933 43.32 5.72 29.33
CA GLU A 933 43.14 7.10 28.90
C GLU A 933 42.06 7.82 29.72
N ASP A 934 40.99 7.12 30.14
CA ASP A 934 39.93 7.69 31.00
C ASP A 934 40.43 8.11 32.39
N LEU A 935 41.51 7.47 32.91
CA LEU A 935 42.15 7.90 34.16
C LEU A 935 42.62 9.36 34.11
N ILE A 936 42.98 9.87 32.93
CA ILE A 936 43.44 11.25 32.76
C ILE A 936 42.29 12.23 33.06
N GLY A 937 41.08 11.91 32.60
CA GLY A 937 39.85 12.65 32.93
C GLY A 937 39.52 12.55 34.42
N PHE A 938 39.62 11.33 35.00
CA PHE A 938 39.36 11.11 36.41
C PHE A 938 40.34 11.86 37.34
N GLY A 939 41.65 11.86 37.04
CA GLY A 939 42.63 12.64 37.78
C GLY A 939 42.37 14.15 37.73
N ALA A 940 42.00 14.68 36.55
CA ALA A 940 41.61 16.07 36.40
C ALA A 940 40.35 16.41 37.23
N LYS A 941 39.37 15.50 37.28
CA LYS A 941 38.16 15.62 38.11
C LYS A 941 38.48 15.60 39.61
N LEU A 942 39.31 14.68 40.09
CA LEU A 942 39.72 14.61 41.50
C LEU A 942 40.43 15.91 41.95
N HIS A 943 41.27 16.50 41.09
CA HIS A 943 41.84 17.82 41.35
C HIS A 943 40.81 18.96 41.29
N GLN A 944 39.84 18.92 40.36
CA GLN A 944 38.78 19.93 40.25
C GLN A 944 37.89 19.99 41.50
N VAL A 945 37.54 18.85 42.08
CA VAL A 945 36.66 18.77 43.27
C VAL A 945 37.42 18.94 44.59
N GLY A 946 38.75 19.02 44.57
CA GLY A 946 39.57 19.15 45.77
C GLY A 946 39.58 17.88 46.63
N ALA A 947 39.61 16.70 45.99
CA ALA A 947 39.66 15.41 46.67
C ALA A 947 40.84 15.31 47.67
N ASP A 948 40.66 14.52 48.73
CA ASP A 948 41.62 14.50 49.84
C ASP A 948 43.00 13.92 49.46
N SER A 949 44.00 14.21 50.28
CA SER A 949 45.39 13.80 50.05
C SER A 949 45.59 12.28 49.97
N ALA A 950 44.69 11.48 50.56
CA ALA A 950 44.79 10.02 50.54
C ALA A 950 44.16 9.44 49.26
N THR A 951 43.06 10.03 48.80
CA THR A 951 42.41 9.79 47.51
C THR A 951 43.33 10.16 46.35
N LEU A 952 43.96 11.34 46.41
CA LEU A 952 44.97 11.76 45.43
C LEU A 952 46.22 10.86 45.47
N ALA A 953 46.65 10.36 46.64
CA ALA A 953 47.74 9.41 46.73
C ALA A 953 47.39 8.06 46.09
N ALA A 954 46.18 7.53 46.33
CA ALA A 954 45.67 6.31 45.72
C ALA A 954 45.57 6.45 44.18
N TYR A 955 45.03 7.58 43.69
CA TYR A 955 44.97 7.88 42.26
C TYR A 955 46.38 7.90 41.64
N ASN A 956 47.35 8.59 42.25
CA ASN A 956 48.71 8.63 41.75
C ASN A 956 49.37 7.23 41.73
N GLN A 957 49.08 6.38 42.72
CA GLN A 957 49.51 4.99 42.71
C GLN A 957 48.89 4.20 41.54
N LEU A 958 47.59 4.34 41.28
CA LEU A 958 46.91 3.70 40.14
C LEU A 958 47.44 4.21 38.80
N TYR A 959 47.50 5.53 38.60
CA TYR A 959 48.03 6.17 37.40
C TYR A 959 49.46 5.70 37.09
N SER A 960 50.30 5.55 38.13
CA SER A 960 51.67 5.06 37.95
C SER A 960 51.80 3.62 37.44
N GLN A 961 50.74 2.79 37.49
CA GLN A 961 50.74 1.44 36.93
C GLN A 961 50.60 1.45 35.41
N TYR A 962 49.83 2.40 34.87
CA TYR A 962 49.52 2.49 33.44
C TYR A 962 50.36 3.55 32.71
N PHE A 963 50.83 4.59 33.40
CA PHE A 963 51.62 5.68 32.84
C PHE A 963 53.00 5.80 33.50
N ASN A 964 53.97 6.32 32.77
CA ASN A 964 55.30 6.64 33.29
C ASN A 964 55.39 8.10 33.80
N SER A 965 56.54 8.49 34.35
CA SER A 965 56.80 9.84 34.90
C SER A 965 56.63 10.99 33.90
N ASN A 966 56.55 10.69 32.61
CA ASN A 966 56.44 11.66 31.52
C ASN A 966 55.02 11.67 30.92
N GLY A 967 54.04 11.06 31.61
CA GLY A 967 52.64 10.97 31.17
C GLY A 967 52.42 10.08 29.95
N GLN A 968 53.40 9.25 29.56
CA GLN A 968 53.25 8.31 28.44
C GLN A 968 52.77 6.95 28.93
N PRO A 969 51.87 6.25 28.19
CA PRO A 969 51.48 4.89 28.51
C PRO A 969 52.68 3.94 28.65
N ARG A 970 52.60 3.00 29.59
CA ARG A 970 53.56 1.90 29.73
C ARG A 970 53.20 0.81 28.74
N SER A 971 54.19 0.25 28.07
CA SER A 971 54.01 -0.68 26.95
C SER A 971 53.63 -2.12 27.37
N MET A 972 52.73 -2.28 28.34
CA MET A 972 52.21 -3.59 28.76
C MET A 972 50.76 -3.76 28.30
N GLN A 973 50.56 -4.86 27.58
CA GLN A 973 49.35 -5.26 26.84
C GLN A 973 49.06 -4.45 25.56
N PRO A 974 48.57 -5.12 24.49
CA PRO A 974 48.01 -4.44 23.35
C PRO A 974 46.65 -3.86 23.74
N PHE A 975 46.55 -2.53 23.74
CA PHE A 975 45.27 -1.83 23.80
C PHE A 975 44.37 -2.38 22.69
N LEU A 976 43.16 -2.84 23.03
CA LEU A 976 42.15 -3.21 22.05
C LEU A 976 41.76 -1.96 21.27
N ALA A 977 42.34 -1.79 20.08
CA ALA A 977 42.13 -0.61 19.26
C ALA A 977 40.64 -0.50 18.88
N ALA A 978 39.96 0.52 19.40
CA ALA A 978 38.51 0.72 19.24
C ALA A 978 38.01 0.67 17.77
N ASN A 979 38.92 0.91 16.81
CA ASN A 979 38.68 0.85 15.37
C ASN A 979 38.47 -0.58 14.80
N SER A 980 38.51 -1.66 15.58
CA SER A 980 38.48 -3.04 15.06
C SER A 980 37.21 -3.86 15.31
N LEU A 981 36.21 -3.36 16.05
CA LEU A 981 34.97 -4.11 16.34
C LEU A 981 33.65 -3.34 16.17
N LEU A 982 33.71 -2.04 15.86
CA LEU A 982 32.52 -1.24 15.55
C LEU A 982 32.75 -0.49 14.24
N ALA A 983 31.83 -0.66 13.29
CA ALA A 983 31.74 0.26 12.17
C ALA A 983 31.32 1.62 12.72
N GLN A 984 32.20 2.62 12.65
CA GLN A 984 31.84 3.99 13.01
C GLN A 984 30.66 4.42 12.14
N SER A 985 29.54 4.74 12.77
CA SER A 985 28.45 5.44 12.10
C SER A 985 28.98 6.80 11.68
N ALA A 986 29.28 6.95 10.38
CA ALA A 986 29.39 8.26 9.75
C ALA A 986 28.13 9.08 10.12
N PRO A 987 28.22 10.42 10.23
CA PRO A 987 27.06 11.25 10.53
C PRO A 987 25.94 10.92 9.54
N VAL A 988 24.85 10.36 10.06
CA VAL A 988 23.71 9.92 9.28
C VAL A 988 23.18 11.13 8.51
N PRO A 989 23.18 11.11 7.16
CA PRO A 989 22.55 12.17 6.40
C PRO A 989 21.09 12.29 6.83
N GLU A 990 20.54 13.51 6.86
CA GLU A 990 19.10 13.69 7.04
C GLU A 990 18.35 12.81 6.02
N PRO A 991 17.21 12.19 6.41
CA PRO A 991 16.49 11.25 5.55
C PRO A 991 16.23 11.87 4.18
N ALA A 992 16.45 11.09 3.12
CA ALA A 992 16.62 11.60 1.76
C ALA A 992 15.31 12.02 1.05
N SER A 993 14.49 12.85 1.69
CA SER A 993 13.36 13.57 1.08
C SER A 993 13.80 14.83 0.30
N LEU A 994 15.10 15.20 0.36
CA LEU A 994 15.57 16.52 -0.11
C LEU A 994 16.89 16.54 -0.93
N ALA A 995 17.43 15.38 -1.34
CA ALA A 995 18.84 15.30 -1.80
C ALA A 995 19.13 14.71 -3.21
N TRP A 996 18.16 14.60 -4.12
CA TRP A 996 18.40 14.11 -5.50
C TRP A 996 18.95 15.17 -6.49
N LEU A 997 19.62 16.22 -5.99
CA LEU A 997 19.91 17.45 -6.75
C LEU A 997 21.39 17.89 -6.70
N ALA A 998 22.33 16.93 -6.63
CA ALA A 998 23.77 17.22 -6.47
C ALA A 998 24.71 16.70 -7.59
N VAL A 999 24.21 15.89 -8.55
CA VAL A 999 25.08 15.25 -9.59
C VAL A 999 25.07 16.01 -10.93
N GLY A 1000 24.13 16.94 -11.15
CA GLY A 1000 23.95 17.62 -12.45
C GLY A 1000 24.80 18.86 -12.73
N LEU A 1001 25.64 19.33 -11.79
CA LEU A 1001 26.13 20.73 -11.81
C LEU A 1001 27.66 20.95 -11.94
N LEU A 1002 28.49 19.90 -12.07
CA LEU A 1002 29.95 20.08 -12.29
C LEU A 1002 30.39 20.24 -13.76
N GLY A 1003 29.44 20.34 -14.71
CA GLY A 1003 29.74 20.45 -16.15
C GLY A 1003 29.79 21.87 -16.74
N LEU A 1004 29.36 22.91 -16.00
CA LEU A 1004 28.98 24.21 -16.58
C LEU A 1004 29.57 25.45 -15.88
N ALA A 1005 30.86 25.39 -15.48
CA ALA A 1005 31.53 26.51 -14.80
C ALA A 1005 32.85 27.01 -15.45
N LEU A 1006 33.25 26.51 -16.63
CA LEU A 1006 34.51 26.88 -17.29
C LEU A 1006 34.37 27.12 -18.80
N GLY A 1007 33.80 28.26 -19.20
CA GLY A 1007 34.02 28.80 -20.55
C GLY A 1007 32.95 29.71 -21.15
N ARG A 1008 33.06 31.04 -20.92
CA ARG A 1008 33.00 32.08 -21.98
C ARG A 1008 33.14 33.53 -21.47
N ARG A 1009 34.36 34.06 -21.60
CA ARG A 1009 34.62 35.40 -22.16
C ARG A 1009 35.68 35.17 -23.25
N ARG A 1010 35.65 35.79 -24.43
CA ARG A 1010 35.05 37.08 -24.83
C ARG A 1010 34.86 37.12 -26.36
N ARG A 1011 34.01 38.03 -26.85
CA ARG A 1011 33.86 38.50 -28.26
C ARG A 1011 33.26 37.52 -29.28
N SER A 1012 32.64 37.96 -30.38
CA SER A 1012 31.59 39.00 -30.60
C SER A 1012 31.40 39.20 -32.11
N ALA A 1013 30.30 38.67 -32.65
CA ALA A 1013 29.65 39.04 -33.91
C ALA A 1013 28.22 38.49 -33.85
#